data_AF-A0A1I7YPX9-F1
#
_entry.id   AF-A0A1I7YPX9-F1
#
_cell.length_a   1.000
_cell.length_b   1.000
_cell.length_c   1.000
_cell.angle_alpha   90.00
_cell.angle_beta   90.00
_cell.angle_gamma   90.00
#
_symmetry.space_group_name_H-M   'P 1'
#
loop_
_entity.id
_entity.type
_entity.pdbx_description
1 polymer ?
#
loop_
_entity_poly.entity_id
_entity_poly.type
_entity_poly.pdbx_seq_one_letter_code
_entity_poly.pdbx_strand_id
1 'polypeptide(L)'
;MGRKTISAEDRQALSLELAERVEADRSSAKVTFILLACSVFWLIFASTAGLISSIKLHDPEFLTQHAWMTFGRMRTLHLNGVAYGWAPMAAFGVAMWMLPRLLKTPLIGARYAITGGILWNIGLAIGLTCIAMGITDGMEWLEMPWQVDILMVIGGALAALPLVFTLQNRRAHHLYVSVWYMGAALFWFPILFLVGNLPAVHVGVEQATMNWWFGHNVLGLFYTPMALASVYYFLPKIIGQPISSYNLSLVGFWGLAFFYGQVGGHHLVGGPVPQWMVTLSIVQSMMMIIPVLAFSINQHYTMKGHFRTLIHSPTLRFIVLGGMMYTVSSIQGSFEALRSINTITHFTHFTVAHAHIGLYGFFTIVMFGAIYYVMPRVMSWEWPYPKLISLHFWLVWRHDLVMESEYKLLGGAMVTLALATSALVVVPYLQVKKVEPSPGLKPYTEVELRGRQQYIDMGCVYCHSQQPRSQNQAPDFQRGWGRASVAGDYFYDTPHLLGTMRTGPDLLNIGARQPSVDWHLGHLYQPRAYTPGSNMPSYPFMFELKDKAEDGDKVVNLPGDFAPEGKVVVAKQEALDLLPEGAVDGQQLFVAQCAACHQATGAGVPGVFPPLVGSEWVLRKPEVLVQIILHGITGEITVKGNKYNGAMPEFREKFNDEEMTAVVNYLRTELGGNSADPVDVAFVKAERFSALTAETARRNDVAASPRLISDVEVLLPAGGSTQLSTLLQNDGRITIVNFIYTRCVTLCLAMGSEYQQLQKAIVEEGLQDRIRLLSISFDPTDSPDHLRRYSKTMKANPDVWQFVTMMPGEQRQRVLDDFGIVVIPAPFDEYEHNAAYHVVSSEPRLGRIVDYGEPMLALAYAKRALEDLDKKGAIALALLAALLFAAAAFWDRPLTASMSLHMLVHIPLLVLSGITLQLALRYQGVGRSAAMQALLRPYYALNEYGLPGLIMVSFAAAYWMVPKALDDVLVSPPMATAKYIGLVLMGMLFMESWRRAHLVFRLFFFGNFSWMMAIVGLLYYDNPVRLCNFYLQSDQEIAGIGLVIMACVLPLLWLLSESKAVIAFLRQ
;
A
#
# COMPACT_ATOMS: atom_id res chain seq x y z
N MET A 1 19.04 -5.01 58.87
CA MET A 1 18.40 -3.83 58.23
C MET A 1 17.38 -3.26 59.20
N GLY A 2 17.40 -1.95 59.46
CA GLY A 2 16.42 -1.31 60.34
C GLY A 2 15.01 -1.36 59.73
N ARG A 3 14.01 -1.71 60.54
CA ARG A 3 12.60 -1.58 60.13
C ARG A 3 12.28 -0.09 59.95
N LYS A 4 12.21 0.39 58.71
CA LYS A 4 11.53 1.66 58.42
C LYS A 4 10.10 1.55 58.94
N THR A 5 9.74 2.40 59.89
CA THR A 5 8.36 2.54 60.37
C THR A 5 7.51 3.11 59.24
N ILE A 6 6.67 2.25 58.65
CA ILE A 6 5.69 2.64 57.63
C ILE A 6 4.81 3.74 58.21
N SER A 7 4.73 4.89 57.53
CA SER A 7 4.01 6.07 58.02
C SER A 7 2.50 5.82 58.11
N ALA A 8 1.77 6.70 58.79
CA ALA A 8 0.31 6.57 58.85
C ALA A 8 -0.33 6.71 57.44
N GLU A 9 0.19 7.63 56.64
CA GLU A 9 -0.22 7.87 55.25
C GLU A 9 0.06 6.66 54.35
N ASP A 10 1.26 6.07 54.44
CA ASP A 10 1.61 4.86 53.69
C ASP A 10 0.68 3.68 54.05
N ARG A 11 0.31 3.52 55.33
CA ARG A 11 -0.64 2.48 55.76
C ARG A 11 -2.05 2.72 55.22
N GLN A 12 -2.48 3.97 55.19
CA GLN A 12 -3.79 4.34 54.64
C GLN A 12 -3.83 4.13 53.12
N ALA A 13 -2.76 4.50 52.40
CA ALA A 13 -2.62 4.23 50.98
C ALA A 13 -2.63 2.72 50.68
N LEU A 14 -1.89 1.92 51.47
CA LEU A 14 -1.84 0.47 51.33
C LEU A 14 -3.18 -0.21 51.64
N SER A 15 -3.94 0.30 52.62
CA SER A 15 -5.26 -0.24 52.97
C SER A 15 -6.31 0.08 51.90
N LEU A 16 -6.27 1.28 51.31
CA LEU A 16 -7.07 1.65 50.14
C LEU A 16 -6.73 0.76 48.94
N GLU A 17 -5.45 0.57 48.62
CA GLU A 17 -5.04 -0.32 47.51
C GLU A 17 -5.49 -1.78 47.75
N LEU A 18 -5.40 -2.27 48.99
CA LEU A 18 -5.89 -3.61 49.33
C LEU A 18 -7.41 -3.72 49.16
N ALA A 19 -8.18 -2.71 49.58
CA ALA A 19 -9.63 -2.69 49.40
C ALA A 19 -10.04 -2.66 47.91
N GLU A 20 -9.36 -1.85 47.09
CA GLU A 20 -9.58 -1.84 45.63
C GLU A 20 -9.28 -3.20 44.99
N ARG A 21 -8.21 -3.87 45.41
CA ARG A 21 -7.88 -5.23 44.94
C ARG A 21 -8.96 -6.23 45.34
N VAL A 22 -9.41 -6.24 46.60
CA VAL A 22 -10.48 -7.14 47.08
C VAL A 22 -11.78 -6.96 46.29
N GLU A 23 -12.16 -5.72 45.94
CA GLU A 23 -13.36 -5.47 45.14
C GLU A 23 -13.19 -5.84 43.66
N ALA A 24 -12.00 -5.67 43.08
CA ALA A 24 -11.66 -6.19 41.75
C ALA A 24 -11.68 -7.73 41.71
N ASP A 25 -11.21 -8.38 42.77
CA ASP A 25 -11.28 -9.83 42.97
C ASP A 25 -12.75 -10.29 43.06
N ARG A 26 -13.55 -9.70 43.96
CA ARG A 26 -14.97 -10.01 44.15
C ARG A 26 -15.80 -9.85 42.86
N SER A 27 -15.61 -8.76 42.12
CA SER A 27 -16.39 -8.46 40.91
C SER A 27 -16.06 -9.36 39.70
N SER A 28 -14.85 -9.96 39.65
CA SER A 28 -14.42 -10.84 38.55
C SER A 28 -14.46 -12.33 38.86
N ALA A 29 -14.34 -12.75 40.13
CA ALA A 29 -14.13 -14.14 40.52
C ALA A 29 -15.13 -15.14 39.90
N LYS A 30 -16.44 -14.90 40.02
CA LYS A 30 -17.47 -15.85 39.56
C LYS A 30 -17.43 -16.06 38.04
N VAL A 31 -17.32 -15.00 37.26
CA VAL A 31 -17.30 -15.10 35.78
C VAL A 31 -16.00 -15.75 35.29
N THR A 32 -14.86 -15.37 35.87
CA THR A 32 -13.57 -15.99 35.56
C THR A 32 -13.57 -17.49 35.91
N PHE A 33 -14.08 -17.88 37.08
CA PHE A 33 -14.16 -19.29 37.47
C PHE A 33 -14.94 -20.13 36.46
N ILE A 34 -16.14 -19.68 36.07
CA ILE A 34 -17.01 -20.40 35.11
C ILE A 34 -16.30 -20.57 33.77
N LEU A 35 -15.75 -19.50 33.20
CA LEU A 35 -15.09 -19.53 31.90
C LEU A 35 -13.82 -20.41 31.91
N LEU A 36 -13.01 -20.36 32.98
CA LEU A 36 -11.81 -21.19 33.10
C LEU A 36 -12.13 -22.67 33.39
N ALA A 37 -13.25 -22.97 34.08
CA ALA A 37 -13.72 -24.34 34.23
C ALA A 37 -14.15 -24.94 32.88
N CYS A 38 -14.91 -24.18 32.08
CA CYS A 38 -15.27 -24.56 30.72
C CYS A 38 -14.04 -24.74 29.82
N SER A 39 -13.03 -23.86 29.91
CA SER A 39 -11.83 -23.98 29.08
C SER A 39 -11.07 -25.28 29.35
N VAL A 40 -10.84 -25.63 30.61
CA VAL A 40 -10.13 -26.88 30.99
C VAL A 40 -10.88 -28.12 30.51
N PHE A 41 -12.21 -28.14 30.59
CA PHE A 41 -13.02 -29.23 30.03
C PHE A 41 -12.78 -29.40 28.51
N TRP A 42 -12.87 -28.31 27.75
CA TRP A 42 -12.66 -28.35 26.30
C TRP A 42 -11.22 -28.68 25.91
N LEU A 43 -10.22 -28.23 26.68
CA LEU A 43 -8.83 -28.59 26.46
C LEU A 43 -8.61 -30.10 26.54
N ILE A 44 -9.19 -30.75 27.55
CA ILE A 44 -9.08 -32.20 27.73
C ILE A 44 -9.77 -32.90 26.54
N PHE A 45 -11.02 -32.57 26.26
CA PHE A 45 -11.78 -33.14 25.13
C PHE A 45 -11.04 -32.99 23.80
N ALA A 46 -10.61 -31.78 23.47
CA ALA A 46 -9.97 -31.48 22.20
C ALA A 46 -8.57 -32.08 22.09
N SER A 47 -7.79 -32.13 23.17
CA SER A 47 -6.47 -32.77 23.16
C SER A 47 -6.58 -34.30 23.07
N THR A 48 -7.62 -34.90 23.65
CA THR A 48 -7.94 -36.33 23.44
C THR A 48 -8.33 -36.60 21.98
N ALA A 49 -9.16 -35.76 21.35
CA ALA A 49 -9.47 -35.86 19.93
C ALA A 49 -8.23 -35.71 19.04
N GLY A 50 -7.32 -34.79 19.40
CA GLY A 50 -6.03 -34.61 18.72
C GLY A 50 -5.13 -35.84 18.84
N LEU A 51 -5.03 -36.43 20.03
CA LEU A 51 -4.28 -37.66 20.26
C LEU A 51 -4.85 -38.85 19.46
N ILE A 52 -6.18 -39.02 19.44
CA ILE A 52 -6.84 -40.06 18.61
C ILE A 52 -6.53 -39.83 17.13
N SER A 53 -6.56 -38.58 16.66
CA SER A 53 -6.23 -38.22 15.27
C SER A 53 -4.76 -38.51 14.95
N SER A 54 -3.84 -38.27 15.88
CA SER A 54 -2.42 -38.58 15.75
C SER A 54 -2.15 -40.08 15.68
N ILE A 55 -2.79 -40.87 16.56
CA ILE A 55 -2.71 -42.35 16.54
C ILE A 55 -3.16 -42.88 15.16
N LYS A 56 -4.23 -42.32 14.59
CA LYS A 56 -4.76 -42.71 13.27
C LYS A 56 -3.84 -42.45 12.08
N LEU A 57 -2.82 -41.60 12.22
CA LEU A 57 -1.77 -41.45 11.20
C LEU A 57 -0.78 -42.63 11.20
N HIS A 58 -0.72 -43.41 12.28
CA HIS A 58 0.11 -44.60 12.42
C HIS A 58 -0.70 -45.91 12.29
N ASP A 59 -1.93 -45.92 12.79
CA ASP A 59 -2.90 -47.02 12.68
C ASP A 59 -4.22 -46.49 12.11
N PRO A 60 -4.40 -46.49 10.77
CA PRO A 60 -5.59 -45.94 10.12
C PRO A 60 -6.90 -46.64 10.49
N GLU A 61 -6.86 -47.91 10.90
CA GLU A 61 -8.06 -48.70 11.21
C GLU A 61 -8.57 -48.48 12.65
N PHE A 62 -7.69 -48.05 13.57
CA PHE A 62 -8.01 -47.74 14.96
C PHE A 62 -9.35 -46.99 15.12
N LEU A 63 -10.35 -47.58 15.77
CA LEU A 63 -11.66 -46.98 16.03
C LEU A 63 -12.47 -46.53 14.79
N THR A 64 -12.25 -47.11 13.61
CA THR A 64 -13.00 -46.74 12.38
C THR A 64 -14.42 -47.30 12.29
N GLN A 65 -14.78 -48.28 13.13
CA GLN A 65 -16.13 -48.88 13.17
C GLN A 65 -17.26 -47.90 13.58
N HIS A 66 -16.91 -46.70 14.05
CA HIS A 66 -17.85 -45.63 14.35
C HIS A 66 -17.58 -44.42 13.44
N ALA A 67 -18.57 -44.02 12.64
CA ALA A 67 -18.40 -42.96 11.63
C ALA A 67 -17.86 -41.64 12.23
N TRP A 68 -18.34 -41.26 13.42
CA TRP A 68 -17.90 -40.06 14.15
C TRP A 68 -16.46 -40.12 14.66
N MET A 69 -15.88 -41.33 14.76
CA MET A 69 -14.48 -41.56 15.13
C MET A 69 -13.54 -41.63 13.92
N THR A 70 -14.01 -41.48 12.68
CA THR A 70 -13.13 -41.45 11.49
C THR A 70 -12.14 -40.28 11.52
N PHE A 71 -10.96 -40.42 10.88
CA PHE A 71 -9.89 -39.42 10.95
C PHE A 71 -10.36 -38.00 10.55
N GLY A 72 -11.10 -37.87 9.44
CA GLY A 72 -11.61 -36.57 8.98
C GLY A 72 -12.48 -35.88 10.04
N ARG A 73 -13.43 -36.60 10.65
CA ARG A 73 -14.30 -36.02 11.68
C ARG A 73 -13.54 -35.75 12.99
N MET A 74 -12.67 -36.66 13.43
CA MET A 74 -11.92 -36.49 14.66
C MET A 74 -10.89 -35.34 14.59
N ARG A 75 -10.26 -35.12 13.42
CA ARG A 75 -9.40 -33.95 13.17
C ARG A 75 -10.20 -32.65 13.30
N THR A 76 -11.38 -32.58 12.70
CA THR A 76 -12.22 -31.38 12.75
C THR A 76 -12.78 -31.12 14.15
N LEU A 77 -13.15 -32.18 14.89
CA LEU A 77 -13.52 -32.10 16.31
C LEU A 77 -12.38 -31.59 17.19
N HIS A 78 -11.15 -32.04 16.94
CA HIS A 78 -9.95 -31.53 17.60
C HIS A 78 -9.76 -30.04 17.29
N LEU A 79 -9.71 -29.66 16.01
CA LEU A 79 -9.46 -28.30 15.56
C LEU A 79 -10.48 -27.33 16.19
N ASN A 80 -11.78 -27.61 16.04
CA ASN A 80 -12.84 -26.76 16.61
C ASN A 80 -12.86 -26.80 18.15
N GLY A 81 -12.55 -27.94 18.77
CA GLY A 81 -12.46 -28.05 20.23
C GLY A 81 -11.33 -27.20 20.83
N VAL A 82 -10.16 -27.13 20.18
CA VAL A 82 -9.05 -26.27 20.63
C VAL A 82 -9.34 -24.81 20.29
N ALA A 83 -9.72 -24.55 19.03
CA ALA A 83 -9.97 -23.22 18.49
C ALA A 83 -11.11 -22.51 19.20
N TYR A 84 -12.25 -23.17 19.39
CA TYR A 84 -13.45 -22.53 19.92
C TYR A 84 -13.80 -22.93 21.36
N GLY A 85 -13.33 -24.09 21.83
CA GLY A 85 -13.55 -24.53 23.20
C GLY A 85 -12.49 -24.03 24.17
N TRP A 86 -11.26 -24.53 24.04
CA TRP A 86 -10.16 -24.19 24.96
C TRP A 86 -9.79 -22.71 24.88
N ALA A 87 -9.38 -22.24 23.69
CA ALA A 87 -8.66 -20.98 23.58
C ALA A 87 -9.52 -19.74 23.94
N PRO A 88 -10.78 -19.59 23.46
CA PRO A 88 -11.59 -18.40 23.74
C PRO A 88 -12.09 -18.40 25.19
N MET A 89 -12.44 -19.56 25.75
CA MET A 89 -12.85 -19.65 27.15
C MET A 89 -11.70 -19.30 28.11
N ALA A 90 -10.48 -19.74 27.79
CA ALA A 90 -9.28 -19.33 28.52
C ALA A 90 -9.02 -17.82 28.38
N ALA A 91 -9.05 -17.29 27.15
CA ALA A 91 -8.86 -15.88 26.87
C ALA A 91 -9.89 -14.98 27.58
N PHE A 92 -11.18 -15.27 27.45
CA PHE A 92 -12.26 -14.53 28.11
C PHE A 92 -12.15 -14.62 29.64
N GLY A 93 -11.88 -15.81 30.20
CA GLY A 93 -11.72 -16.00 31.65
C GLY A 93 -10.58 -15.14 32.23
N VAL A 94 -9.42 -15.14 31.57
CA VAL A 94 -8.26 -14.29 31.93
C VAL A 94 -8.55 -12.81 31.69
N ALA A 95 -9.23 -12.43 30.60
CA ALA A 95 -9.60 -11.04 30.30
C ALA A 95 -10.52 -10.45 31.40
N MET A 96 -11.60 -11.14 31.76
CA MET A 96 -12.54 -10.69 32.80
C MET A 96 -11.86 -10.48 34.15
N TRP A 97 -10.78 -11.22 34.41
CA TRP A 97 -9.94 -11.04 35.59
C TRP A 97 -8.98 -9.86 35.45
N MET A 98 -8.31 -9.69 34.30
CA MET A 98 -7.33 -8.62 34.11
C MET A 98 -7.97 -7.23 34.00
N LEU A 99 -9.14 -7.11 33.37
CA LEU A 99 -9.84 -5.85 33.13
C LEU A 99 -10.01 -4.95 34.38
N PRO A 100 -10.63 -5.40 35.49
CA PRO A 100 -10.90 -4.53 36.63
C PRO A 100 -9.63 -4.03 37.32
N ARG A 101 -8.55 -4.84 37.26
CA ARG A 101 -7.25 -4.54 37.87
C ARG A 101 -6.44 -3.54 37.05
N LEU A 102 -6.58 -3.58 35.73
CA LEU A 102 -5.93 -2.65 34.79
C LEU A 102 -6.67 -1.32 34.67
N LEU A 103 -8.01 -1.34 34.70
CA LEU A 103 -8.84 -0.14 34.59
C LEU A 103 -9.08 0.56 35.95
N LYS A 104 -8.63 -0.06 37.06
CA LYS A 104 -8.87 0.35 38.46
C LYS A 104 -10.36 0.54 38.75
N THR A 105 -11.18 -0.41 38.34
CA THR A 105 -12.66 -0.28 38.40
C THR A 105 -13.27 -1.67 38.52
N PRO A 106 -14.25 -1.91 39.40
CA PRO A 106 -14.92 -3.21 39.48
C PRO A 106 -15.49 -3.65 38.13
N LEU A 107 -15.49 -4.96 37.84
CA LEU A 107 -15.91 -5.46 36.52
C LEU A 107 -17.40 -5.17 36.28
N ILE A 108 -17.72 -4.29 35.33
CA ILE A 108 -19.10 -3.94 34.99
C ILE A 108 -19.61 -4.87 33.90
N GLY A 109 -20.83 -5.39 34.08
CA GLY A 109 -21.50 -6.20 33.07
C GLY A 109 -21.12 -7.68 33.08
N ALA A 110 -20.47 -8.21 34.12
CA ALA A 110 -20.06 -9.62 34.25
C ALA A 110 -21.16 -10.66 33.87
N ARG A 111 -22.44 -10.32 34.11
CA ARG A 111 -23.60 -11.14 33.67
C ARG A 111 -23.61 -11.41 32.16
N TYR A 112 -23.25 -10.44 31.33
CA TYR A 112 -23.22 -10.58 29.87
C TYR A 112 -22.13 -11.55 29.43
N ALA A 113 -20.95 -11.55 30.06
CA ALA A 113 -19.93 -12.56 29.78
C ALA A 113 -20.31 -13.97 30.26
N ILE A 114 -21.07 -14.10 31.35
CA ILE A 114 -21.63 -15.40 31.75
C ILE A 114 -22.66 -15.89 30.73
N THR A 115 -23.64 -15.06 30.34
CA THR A 115 -24.64 -15.41 29.32
C THR A 115 -23.98 -15.70 27.96
N GLY A 116 -23.00 -14.88 27.57
CA GLY A 116 -22.24 -15.06 26.35
C GLY A 116 -21.45 -16.36 26.33
N GLY A 117 -20.76 -16.68 27.43
CA GLY A 117 -20.09 -17.96 27.63
C GLY A 117 -21.06 -19.15 27.57
N ILE A 118 -22.26 -19.03 28.15
CA ILE A 118 -23.28 -20.09 28.08
C ILE A 118 -23.73 -20.32 26.62
N LEU A 119 -24.12 -19.27 25.90
CA LEU A 119 -24.53 -19.37 24.50
C LEU A 119 -23.42 -19.94 23.61
N TRP A 120 -22.18 -19.51 23.85
CA TRP A 120 -21.00 -20.03 23.17
C TRP A 120 -20.79 -21.53 23.42
N ASN A 121 -20.86 -21.99 24.67
CA ASN A 121 -20.68 -23.41 25.00
C ASN A 121 -21.81 -24.27 24.42
N ILE A 122 -23.06 -23.75 24.37
CA ILE A 122 -24.19 -24.42 23.70
C ILE A 122 -23.94 -24.51 22.20
N GLY A 123 -23.58 -23.39 21.55
CA GLY A 123 -23.25 -23.35 20.13
C GLY A 123 -22.14 -24.35 19.78
N LEU A 124 -21.01 -24.28 20.49
CA LEU A 124 -19.89 -25.20 20.28
C LEU A 124 -20.29 -26.68 20.48
N ALA A 125 -21.06 -27.01 21.52
CA ALA A 125 -21.50 -28.39 21.75
C ALA A 125 -22.41 -28.91 20.62
N ILE A 126 -23.30 -28.06 20.09
CA ILE A 126 -24.14 -28.36 18.93
C ILE A 126 -23.27 -28.50 17.67
N GLY A 127 -22.34 -27.58 17.42
CA GLY A 127 -21.46 -27.57 16.25
C GLY A 127 -20.53 -28.78 16.19
N LEU A 128 -19.89 -29.14 17.31
CA LEU A 128 -19.12 -30.38 17.43
C LEU A 128 -20.01 -31.62 17.23
N THR A 129 -21.27 -31.59 17.70
CA THR A 129 -22.22 -32.69 17.43
C THR A 129 -22.57 -32.79 15.95
N CYS A 130 -22.75 -31.66 15.25
CA CYS A 130 -22.96 -31.61 13.79
C CYS A 130 -21.76 -32.22 13.05
N ILE A 131 -20.53 -31.78 13.38
CA ILE A 131 -19.28 -32.31 12.82
C ILE A 131 -19.16 -33.83 13.06
N ALA A 132 -19.47 -34.29 14.28
CA ALA A 132 -19.47 -35.72 14.62
C ALA A 132 -20.48 -36.52 13.78
N MET A 133 -21.66 -35.95 13.51
CA MET A 133 -22.68 -36.53 12.61
C MET A 133 -22.28 -36.45 11.12
N GLY A 134 -21.36 -35.55 10.75
CA GLY A 134 -20.87 -35.32 9.39
C GLY A 134 -21.53 -34.14 8.68
N ILE A 135 -22.20 -33.28 9.43
CA ILE A 135 -22.79 -32.01 8.95
C ILE A 135 -21.74 -30.92 9.18
N THR A 136 -21.16 -30.39 8.10
CA THR A 136 -20.09 -29.41 8.16
C THR A 136 -20.08 -28.55 6.89
N ASP A 137 -19.68 -27.28 7.02
CA ASP A 137 -19.53 -26.36 5.89
C ASP A 137 -18.18 -26.54 5.16
N GLY A 138 -17.28 -27.41 5.67
CA GLY A 138 -16.07 -27.86 5.00
C GLY A 138 -14.93 -26.84 4.88
N MET A 139 -15.10 -25.64 5.44
CA MET A 139 -14.11 -24.56 5.46
C MET A 139 -13.22 -24.69 6.70
N GLU A 140 -11.90 -24.78 6.55
CA GLU A 140 -10.99 -24.95 7.71
C GLU A 140 -11.06 -23.74 8.65
N TRP A 141 -11.25 -24.00 9.96
CA TRP A 141 -11.64 -23.04 11.02
C TRP A 141 -13.10 -22.56 11.01
N LEU A 142 -13.89 -22.86 9.97
CA LEU A 142 -15.32 -22.53 9.86
C LEU A 142 -16.12 -23.79 9.49
N GLU A 143 -15.82 -24.92 10.14
CA GLU A 143 -16.43 -26.21 9.81
C GLU A 143 -17.81 -26.41 10.44
N MET A 144 -18.19 -25.61 11.44
CA MET A 144 -19.52 -25.64 12.03
C MET A 144 -20.55 -25.01 11.05
N PRO A 145 -21.80 -25.50 11.02
CA PRO A 145 -22.80 -24.88 10.15
C PRO A 145 -23.19 -23.49 10.62
N TRP A 146 -23.27 -22.51 9.70
CA TRP A 146 -23.54 -21.10 10.03
C TRP A 146 -24.75 -20.85 10.95
N GLN A 147 -25.77 -21.72 10.95
CA GLN A 147 -26.94 -21.61 11.83
C GLN A 147 -26.56 -21.76 13.32
N VAL A 148 -25.54 -22.57 13.60
CA VAL A 148 -24.96 -22.76 14.94
C VAL A 148 -24.10 -21.55 15.32
N ASP A 149 -23.35 -21.03 14.35
CA ASP A 149 -22.41 -19.93 14.56
C ASP A 149 -23.07 -18.61 14.96
N ILE A 150 -24.36 -18.41 14.65
CA ILE A 150 -25.18 -17.31 15.20
C ILE A 150 -25.10 -17.28 16.74
N LEU A 151 -25.15 -18.45 17.40
CA LEU A 151 -25.05 -18.53 18.86
C LEU A 151 -23.66 -18.12 19.36
N MET A 152 -22.62 -18.38 18.56
CA MET A 152 -21.24 -18.01 18.87
C MET A 152 -20.94 -16.54 18.60
N VAL A 153 -21.48 -15.95 17.52
CA VAL A 153 -21.45 -14.49 17.27
C VAL A 153 -22.08 -13.75 18.45
N ILE A 154 -23.31 -14.12 18.82
CA ILE A 154 -24.03 -13.50 19.96
C ILE A 154 -23.27 -13.76 21.27
N GLY A 155 -22.77 -14.98 21.48
CA GLY A 155 -22.00 -15.36 22.65
C GLY A 155 -20.73 -14.52 22.82
N GLY A 156 -19.94 -14.37 21.76
CA GLY A 156 -18.72 -13.59 21.73
C GLY A 156 -18.96 -12.09 21.88
N ALA A 157 -20.00 -11.54 21.23
CA ALA A 157 -20.39 -10.14 21.39
C ALA A 157 -20.78 -9.82 22.84
N LEU A 158 -21.59 -10.68 23.48
CA LEU A 158 -21.94 -10.55 24.90
C LEU A 158 -20.73 -10.73 25.83
N ALA A 159 -19.77 -11.58 25.48
CA ALA A 159 -18.50 -11.73 26.19
C ALA A 159 -17.59 -10.50 26.06
N ALA A 160 -17.70 -9.71 24.97
CA ALA A 160 -16.96 -8.47 24.79
C ALA A 160 -17.58 -7.26 25.52
N LEU A 161 -18.90 -7.23 25.75
CA LEU A 161 -19.57 -6.09 26.39
C LEU A 161 -18.97 -5.59 27.74
N PRO A 162 -18.48 -6.46 28.66
CA PRO A 162 -17.87 -6.01 29.91
C PRO A 162 -16.62 -5.13 29.73
N LEU A 163 -15.87 -5.31 28.64
CA LEU A 163 -14.77 -4.41 28.27
C LEU A 163 -15.30 -2.99 28.06
N VAL A 164 -16.34 -2.84 27.24
CA VAL A 164 -16.91 -1.54 26.88
C VAL A 164 -17.43 -0.82 28.13
N PHE A 165 -18.27 -1.48 28.92
CA PHE A 165 -18.85 -0.88 30.12
C PHE A 165 -17.80 -0.54 31.18
N THR A 166 -16.80 -1.39 31.39
CA THR A 166 -15.73 -1.12 32.39
C THR A 166 -14.78 -0.03 31.90
N LEU A 167 -14.50 0.06 30.58
CA LEU A 167 -13.60 1.08 30.00
C LEU A 167 -14.24 2.48 29.92
N GLN A 168 -15.56 2.56 29.74
CA GLN A 168 -16.32 3.81 29.86
C GLN A 168 -16.30 4.37 31.31
N ASN A 169 -16.33 3.49 32.31
CA ASN A 169 -16.37 3.85 33.74
C ASN A 169 -15.00 3.78 34.44
N ARG A 170 -13.91 3.68 33.67
CA ARG A 170 -12.56 3.46 34.20
C ARG A 170 -12.10 4.60 35.12
N ARG A 171 -11.37 4.27 36.18
CA ARG A 171 -10.63 5.24 37.01
C ARG A 171 -9.18 5.44 36.53
N ALA A 172 -8.68 4.58 35.65
CA ALA A 172 -7.36 4.71 35.05
C ALA A 172 -7.33 5.81 33.95
N HIS A 173 -6.55 6.87 34.17
CA HIS A 173 -6.32 7.92 33.17
C HIS A 173 -5.60 7.40 31.91
N HIS A 174 -4.55 6.61 32.11
CA HIS A 174 -3.79 5.96 31.03
C HIS A 174 -4.17 4.49 30.92
N LEU A 175 -4.41 4.02 29.69
CA LEU A 175 -4.64 2.61 29.40
C LEU A 175 -3.29 1.89 29.30
N TYR A 176 -3.11 0.83 30.08
CA TYR A 176 -1.91 -0.01 30.03
C TYR A 176 -1.87 -0.85 28.75
N VAL A 177 -0.66 -1.22 28.30
CA VAL A 177 -0.40 -1.98 27.05
C VAL A 177 -1.29 -3.22 26.90
N SER A 178 -1.43 -4.02 27.97
CA SER A 178 -2.31 -5.20 27.96
C SER A 178 -3.77 -4.89 27.62
N VAL A 179 -4.27 -3.70 27.98
CA VAL A 179 -5.64 -3.26 27.67
C VAL A 179 -5.79 -3.01 26.17
N TRP A 180 -4.75 -2.52 25.48
CA TRP A 180 -4.80 -2.29 24.04
C TRP A 180 -4.91 -3.62 23.30
N TYR A 181 -3.99 -4.56 23.57
CA TYR A 181 -3.98 -5.88 22.94
C TYR A 181 -5.25 -6.68 23.24
N MET A 182 -5.68 -6.79 24.51
CA MET A 182 -6.92 -7.53 24.82
C MET A 182 -8.17 -6.80 24.31
N GLY A 183 -8.17 -5.46 24.37
CA GLY A 183 -9.32 -4.65 23.99
C GLY A 183 -9.58 -4.71 22.49
N ALA A 184 -8.51 -4.66 21.70
CA ALA A 184 -8.57 -4.85 20.26
C ALA A 184 -9.00 -6.29 19.92
N ALA A 185 -8.44 -7.31 20.57
CA ALA A 185 -8.82 -8.71 20.32
C ALA A 185 -10.31 -9.01 20.56
N LEU A 186 -10.83 -8.57 21.71
CA LEU A 186 -12.24 -8.73 22.07
C LEU A 186 -13.19 -7.98 21.12
N PHE A 187 -12.72 -6.91 20.47
CA PHE A 187 -13.50 -6.13 19.52
C PHE A 187 -13.38 -6.64 18.07
N TRP A 188 -12.19 -7.09 17.67
CA TRP A 188 -11.95 -7.65 16.35
C TRP A 188 -12.58 -9.03 16.17
N PHE A 189 -12.53 -9.90 17.18
CA PHE A 189 -13.03 -11.28 17.03
C PHE A 189 -14.48 -11.37 16.51
N PRO A 190 -15.48 -10.66 17.08
CA PRO A 190 -16.86 -10.73 16.56
C PRO A 190 -16.98 -10.24 15.11
N ILE A 191 -16.15 -9.28 14.70
CA ILE A 191 -16.14 -8.75 13.32
C ILE A 191 -15.52 -9.78 12.36
N LEU A 192 -14.36 -10.34 12.73
CA LEU A 192 -13.67 -11.38 11.95
C LEU A 192 -14.58 -12.60 11.74
N PHE A 193 -15.16 -13.10 12.82
CA PHE A 193 -16.02 -14.29 12.80
C PHE A 193 -17.33 -14.05 12.05
N LEU A 194 -17.95 -12.86 12.19
CA LEU A 194 -19.13 -12.50 11.41
C LEU A 194 -18.81 -12.44 9.91
N VAL A 195 -17.79 -11.67 9.50
CA VAL A 195 -17.48 -11.45 8.07
C VAL A 195 -17.00 -12.73 7.40
N GLY A 196 -16.17 -13.55 8.07
CA GLY A 196 -15.71 -14.83 7.54
C GLY A 196 -16.83 -15.85 7.34
N ASN A 197 -17.93 -15.74 8.09
CA ASN A 197 -19.00 -16.73 8.16
C ASN A 197 -20.36 -16.18 7.65
N LEU A 198 -20.33 -15.23 6.71
CA LEU A 198 -21.54 -14.76 6.02
C LEU A 198 -21.95 -15.78 4.93
N PRO A 199 -23.11 -16.46 5.06
CA PRO A 199 -23.52 -17.48 4.11
C PRO A 199 -23.82 -16.86 2.73
N ALA A 200 -23.40 -17.56 1.68
CA ALA A 200 -23.61 -17.22 0.27
C ALA A 200 -23.06 -15.85 -0.23
N VAL A 201 -22.23 -15.16 0.56
CA VAL A 201 -21.58 -13.91 0.12
C VAL A 201 -20.31 -14.17 -0.70
N HIS A 202 -19.57 -15.23 -0.39
CA HIS A 202 -18.30 -15.57 -1.02
C HIS A 202 -18.36 -16.96 -1.66
N VAL A 203 -17.86 -17.09 -2.90
CA VAL A 203 -17.84 -18.36 -3.64
C VAL A 203 -16.50 -18.60 -4.32
N GLY A 204 -16.11 -19.88 -4.44
CA GLY A 204 -14.89 -20.28 -5.17
C GLY A 204 -13.62 -19.62 -4.63
N VAL A 205 -12.91 -18.88 -5.49
CA VAL A 205 -11.64 -18.19 -5.16
C VAL A 205 -11.83 -17.15 -4.05
N GLU A 206 -12.95 -16.44 -4.04
CA GLU A 206 -13.28 -15.47 -3.00
C GLU A 206 -13.52 -16.16 -1.66
N GLN A 207 -14.20 -17.32 -1.66
CA GLN A 207 -14.43 -18.11 -0.45
C GLN A 207 -13.13 -18.64 0.14
N ALA A 208 -12.21 -19.14 -0.69
CA ALA A 208 -10.88 -19.57 -0.23
C ALA A 208 -10.07 -18.40 0.37
N THR A 209 -10.13 -17.23 -0.28
CA THR A 209 -9.51 -15.98 0.20
C THR A 209 -10.10 -15.54 1.54
N MET A 210 -11.43 -15.52 1.65
CA MET A 210 -12.16 -15.12 2.84
C MET A 210 -11.89 -16.06 4.02
N ASN A 211 -11.86 -17.38 3.76
CA ASN A 211 -11.58 -18.38 4.77
C ASN A 211 -10.17 -18.21 5.36
N TRP A 212 -9.15 -18.01 4.53
CA TRP A 212 -7.79 -17.82 5.03
C TRP A 212 -7.50 -16.43 5.58
N TRP A 213 -8.20 -15.39 5.12
CA TRP A 213 -8.27 -14.12 5.84
C TRP A 213 -8.79 -14.34 7.26
N PHE A 214 -9.88 -15.10 7.43
CA PHE A 214 -10.44 -15.37 8.75
C PHE A 214 -9.51 -16.26 9.60
N GLY A 215 -9.17 -17.44 9.10
CA GLY A 215 -8.39 -18.46 9.81
C GLY A 215 -7.00 -17.96 10.23
N HIS A 216 -6.38 -17.05 9.46
CA HIS A 216 -5.14 -16.42 9.88
C HIS A 216 -5.36 -15.25 10.84
N ASN A 217 -6.36 -14.39 10.62
CA ASN A 217 -6.63 -13.27 11.52
C ASN A 217 -7.19 -13.70 12.88
N VAL A 218 -7.89 -14.82 13.02
CA VAL A 218 -8.30 -15.32 14.34
C VAL A 218 -7.07 -15.74 15.18
N LEU A 219 -6.03 -16.29 14.55
CA LEU A 219 -4.74 -16.57 15.20
C LEU A 219 -4.00 -15.28 15.59
N GLY A 220 -3.93 -14.30 14.69
CA GLY A 220 -3.10 -13.10 14.85
C GLY A 220 -3.70 -11.89 15.51
N LEU A 221 -5.01 -11.71 15.38
CA LEU A 221 -5.75 -10.56 15.92
C LEU A 221 -6.63 -10.96 17.12
N PHE A 222 -6.92 -12.24 17.34
CA PHE A 222 -7.61 -12.70 18.56
C PHE A 222 -6.68 -13.45 19.52
N TYR A 223 -6.17 -14.64 19.18
CA TYR A 223 -5.37 -15.42 20.15
C TYR A 223 -4.04 -14.76 20.49
N THR A 224 -3.30 -14.28 19.48
CA THR A 224 -2.00 -13.65 19.69
C THR A 224 -2.11 -12.43 20.62
N PRO A 225 -2.97 -11.42 20.40
CA PRO A 225 -3.06 -10.26 21.28
C PRO A 225 -3.57 -10.64 22.68
N MET A 226 -4.46 -11.62 22.82
CA MET A 226 -4.88 -12.12 24.15
C MET A 226 -3.73 -12.74 24.94
N ALA A 227 -2.85 -13.50 24.30
CA ALA A 227 -1.65 -14.04 24.93
C ALA A 227 -0.58 -12.95 25.17
N LEU A 228 -0.31 -12.05 24.21
CA LEU A 228 0.63 -10.93 24.40
C LEU A 228 0.18 -10.00 25.54
N ALA A 229 -1.12 -9.69 25.62
CA ALA A 229 -1.70 -8.92 26.74
C ALA A 229 -1.42 -9.59 28.09
N SER A 230 -1.56 -10.92 28.14
CA SER A 230 -1.27 -11.73 29.32
C SER A 230 0.22 -11.68 29.69
N VAL A 231 1.13 -11.83 28.72
CA VAL A 231 2.58 -11.69 28.97
C VAL A 231 2.91 -10.28 29.49
N TYR A 232 2.43 -9.23 28.81
CA TYR A 232 2.63 -7.83 29.22
C TYR A 232 2.10 -7.52 30.63
N TYR A 233 1.13 -8.28 31.14
CA TYR A 233 0.65 -8.12 32.51
C TYR A 233 1.41 -8.99 33.51
N PHE A 234 1.41 -10.31 33.32
CA PHE A 234 1.93 -11.25 34.33
C PHE A 234 3.46 -11.15 34.49
N LEU A 235 4.20 -10.90 33.41
CA LEU A 235 5.67 -10.79 33.44
C LEU A 235 6.15 -9.68 34.41
N PRO A 236 5.85 -8.38 34.18
CA PRO A 236 6.24 -7.32 35.12
C PRO A 236 5.58 -7.47 36.49
N LYS A 237 4.34 -7.99 36.55
CA LYS A 237 3.59 -8.13 37.82
C LYS A 237 4.18 -9.18 38.77
N ILE A 238 4.78 -10.25 38.25
CA ILE A 238 5.43 -11.30 39.05
C ILE A 238 6.83 -10.85 39.50
N ILE A 239 7.57 -10.14 38.65
CA ILE A 239 8.93 -9.68 38.93
C ILE A 239 8.93 -8.43 39.82
N GLY A 240 7.89 -7.61 39.76
CA GLY A 240 7.79 -6.35 40.50
C GLY A 240 8.53 -5.18 39.84
N GLN A 241 8.71 -5.22 38.52
CA GLN A 241 9.42 -4.21 37.72
C GLN A 241 8.48 -3.63 36.65
N PRO A 242 8.67 -2.37 36.20
CA PRO A 242 7.96 -1.84 35.04
C PRO A 242 8.40 -2.54 33.74
N ILE A 243 7.60 -2.42 32.68
CA ILE A 243 8.00 -2.82 31.33
C ILE A 243 9.17 -1.97 30.84
N SER A 244 10.12 -2.56 30.10
CA SER A 244 11.35 -1.86 29.73
C SER A 244 11.16 -0.68 28.78
N SER A 245 10.19 -0.74 27.87
CA SER A 245 9.90 0.38 26.95
C SER A 245 8.41 0.47 26.62
N TYR A 246 7.85 1.65 26.80
CA TYR A 246 6.49 1.97 26.36
C TYR A 246 6.41 2.14 24.84
N ASN A 247 7.41 2.78 24.22
CA ASN A 247 7.42 3.04 22.79
C ASN A 247 7.63 1.77 21.95
N LEU A 248 8.42 0.79 22.42
CA LEU A 248 8.46 -0.54 21.78
C LEU A 248 7.13 -1.28 21.88
N SER A 249 6.37 -1.12 22.98
CA SER A 249 5.01 -1.67 23.08
C SER A 249 4.04 -1.02 22.09
N LEU A 250 4.20 0.29 21.84
CA LEU A 250 3.38 1.03 20.87
C LEU A 250 3.70 0.57 19.43
N VAL A 251 4.98 0.41 19.08
CA VAL A 251 5.42 -0.16 17.80
C VAL A 251 4.93 -1.61 17.65
N GLY A 252 5.07 -2.43 18.70
CA GLY A 252 4.58 -3.81 18.70
C GLY A 252 3.08 -3.94 18.51
N PHE A 253 2.29 -3.05 19.13
CA PHE A 253 0.82 -3.08 19.04
C PHE A 253 0.34 -2.61 17.66
N TRP A 254 0.78 -1.43 17.21
CA TRP A 254 0.33 -0.87 15.93
C TRP A 254 0.92 -1.61 14.73
N GLY A 255 2.15 -2.12 14.84
CA GLY A 255 2.74 -3.00 13.82
C GLY A 255 1.95 -4.29 13.64
N LEU A 256 1.55 -4.95 14.74
CA LEU A 256 0.68 -6.14 14.66
C LEU A 256 -0.69 -5.79 14.05
N ALA A 257 -1.31 -4.70 14.50
CA ALA A 257 -2.61 -4.26 13.98
C ALA A 257 -2.57 -3.91 12.47
N PHE A 258 -1.45 -3.35 12.00
CA PHE A 258 -1.25 -2.95 10.60
C PHE A 258 -0.94 -4.15 9.71
N PHE A 259 0.10 -4.92 10.05
CA PHE A 259 0.65 -5.92 9.13
C PHE A 259 -0.22 -7.19 9.10
N TYR A 260 -0.66 -7.70 10.26
CA TYR A 260 -1.32 -9.02 10.36
C TYR A 260 -2.64 -9.11 9.57
N GLY A 261 -3.41 -8.01 9.53
CA GLY A 261 -4.74 -7.95 8.92
C GLY A 261 -4.84 -8.47 7.48
N GLN A 262 -3.72 -8.42 6.73
CA GLN A 262 -3.63 -8.71 5.31
C GLN A 262 -2.80 -9.97 4.99
N VAL A 263 -2.39 -10.74 5.99
CA VAL A 263 -1.43 -11.86 5.80
C VAL A 263 -2.10 -13.16 5.30
N GLY A 264 -3.42 -13.32 5.44
CA GLY A 264 -4.12 -14.58 5.13
C GLY A 264 -3.85 -15.21 3.76
N GLY A 265 -3.59 -14.41 2.71
CA GLY A 265 -3.30 -14.89 1.35
C GLY A 265 -2.01 -15.70 1.23
N HIS A 266 -1.13 -15.73 2.24
CA HIS A 266 0.07 -16.60 2.23
C HIS A 266 -0.24 -18.10 2.37
N HIS A 267 -1.47 -18.47 2.70
CA HIS A 267 -1.97 -19.86 2.63
C HIS A 267 -2.43 -20.27 1.23
N LEU A 268 -2.43 -19.33 0.29
CA LEU A 268 -2.95 -19.50 -1.07
C LEU A 268 -1.84 -19.33 -2.13
N VAL A 269 -0.58 -19.45 -1.71
CA VAL A 269 0.58 -19.48 -2.61
C VAL A 269 0.47 -20.70 -3.53
N GLY A 270 0.47 -20.47 -4.85
CA GLY A 270 0.24 -21.51 -5.84
C GLY A 270 -1.23 -21.92 -6.02
N GLY A 271 -2.16 -21.35 -5.25
CA GLY A 271 -3.60 -21.49 -5.47
C GLY A 271 -4.11 -20.59 -6.61
N PRO A 272 -5.38 -20.78 -7.06
CA PRO A 272 -6.00 -20.02 -8.15
C PRO A 272 -6.48 -18.62 -7.69
N VAL A 273 -5.64 -17.91 -6.93
CA VAL A 273 -5.88 -16.54 -6.44
C VAL A 273 -5.04 -15.53 -7.21
N PRO A 274 -5.45 -14.25 -7.28
CA PRO A 274 -4.65 -13.22 -7.93
C PRO A 274 -3.24 -13.14 -7.32
N GLN A 275 -2.22 -13.27 -8.16
CA GLN A 275 -0.81 -13.36 -7.75
C GLN A 275 -0.38 -12.22 -6.82
N TRP A 276 -0.96 -11.04 -7.02
CA TRP A 276 -0.72 -9.81 -6.28
C TRP A 276 -1.17 -9.85 -4.83
N MET A 277 -2.29 -10.50 -4.55
CA MET A 277 -2.86 -10.61 -3.22
C MET A 277 -1.99 -11.55 -2.38
N VAL A 278 -1.48 -12.61 -3.02
CA VAL A 278 -0.45 -13.47 -2.43
C VAL A 278 0.83 -12.67 -2.17
N THR A 279 1.37 -11.94 -3.16
CA THR A 279 2.58 -11.12 -2.96
C THR A 279 2.40 -10.13 -1.81
N LEU A 280 1.28 -9.39 -1.77
CA LEU A 280 0.89 -8.54 -0.65
C LEU A 280 0.98 -9.29 0.68
N SER A 281 0.29 -10.41 0.82
CA SER A 281 0.30 -11.21 2.05
C SER A 281 1.71 -11.65 2.45
N ILE A 282 2.57 -12.03 1.49
CA ILE A 282 3.96 -12.43 1.77
C ILE A 282 4.78 -11.27 2.31
N VAL A 283 4.72 -10.07 1.71
CA VAL A 283 5.50 -8.94 2.23
C VAL A 283 4.95 -8.51 3.60
N GLN A 284 3.63 -8.59 3.82
CA GLN A 284 3.03 -8.39 5.14
C GLN A 284 3.51 -9.42 6.18
N SER A 285 3.64 -10.71 5.80
CA SER A 285 4.25 -11.75 6.66
C SER A 285 5.68 -11.38 7.04
N MET A 286 6.48 -10.90 6.10
CA MET A 286 7.86 -10.48 6.39
C MET A 286 7.90 -9.23 7.28
N MET A 287 6.96 -8.29 7.13
CA MET A 287 6.89 -7.10 7.98
C MET A 287 6.42 -7.40 9.42
N MET A 288 5.72 -8.51 9.65
CA MET A 288 5.40 -9.00 11.01
C MET A 288 6.64 -9.27 11.87
N ILE A 289 7.84 -9.43 11.28
CA ILE A 289 9.10 -9.48 12.03
C ILE A 289 9.30 -8.21 12.88
N ILE A 290 8.85 -7.03 12.42
CA ILE A 290 9.02 -5.75 13.14
C ILE A 290 8.29 -5.75 14.51
N PRO A 291 6.95 -5.96 14.60
CA PRO A 291 6.27 -6.02 15.89
C PRO A 291 6.68 -7.23 16.74
N VAL A 292 7.08 -8.35 16.12
CA VAL A 292 7.62 -9.52 16.84
C VAL A 292 8.94 -9.17 17.55
N LEU A 293 9.88 -8.55 16.85
CA LEU A 293 11.14 -8.09 17.46
C LEU A 293 10.90 -7.01 18.52
N ALA A 294 10.00 -6.06 18.27
CA ALA A 294 9.64 -5.03 19.26
C ALA A 294 9.11 -5.63 20.57
N PHE A 295 8.25 -6.66 20.49
CA PHE A 295 7.81 -7.44 21.65
C PHE A 295 8.97 -8.20 22.30
N SER A 296 9.74 -8.97 21.51
CA SER A 296 10.79 -9.86 22.00
C SER A 296 11.90 -9.11 22.74
N ILE A 297 12.32 -7.96 22.20
CA ILE A 297 13.28 -7.04 22.82
C ILE A 297 12.71 -6.53 24.16
N ASN A 298 11.47 -6.07 24.18
CA ASN A 298 10.84 -5.54 25.40
C ASN A 298 10.68 -6.63 26.48
N GLN A 299 10.33 -7.86 26.08
CA GLN A 299 10.28 -9.03 26.96
C GLN A 299 11.67 -9.35 27.55
N HIS A 300 12.71 -9.43 26.71
CA HIS A 300 14.08 -9.68 27.12
C HIS A 300 14.56 -8.65 28.15
N TYR A 301 14.46 -7.35 27.83
CA TYR A 301 14.94 -6.30 28.73
C TYR A 301 14.14 -6.22 30.04
N THR A 302 12.84 -6.57 30.03
CA THR A 302 12.03 -6.71 31.26
C THR A 302 12.48 -7.91 32.11
N MET A 303 12.99 -8.99 31.48
CA MET A 303 13.57 -10.16 32.17
C MET A 303 15.03 -9.97 32.62
N LYS A 304 15.73 -8.94 32.12
CA LYS A 304 17.16 -8.74 32.35
C LYS A 304 17.48 -8.65 33.85
N GLY A 305 18.48 -9.40 34.29
CA GLY A 305 18.84 -9.56 35.71
C GLY A 305 17.94 -10.52 36.51
N HIS A 306 16.76 -10.89 36.00
CA HIS A 306 15.75 -11.65 36.73
C HIS A 306 15.58 -13.10 36.25
N PHE A 307 16.30 -13.57 35.22
CA PHE A 307 16.19 -14.94 34.67
C PHE A 307 16.25 -16.08 35.73
N ARG A 308 17.04 -15.93 36.80
CA ARG A 308 17.06 -16.94 37.90
C ARG A 308 15.72 -17.09 38.63
N THR A 309 14.83 -16.10 38.59
CA THR A 309 13.47 -16.20 39.17
C THR A 309 12.58 -17.22 38.43
N LEU A 310 12.99 -17.70 37.26
CA LEU A 310 12.39 -18.86 36.59
C LEU A 310 12.63 -20.18 37.32
N ILE A 311 13.60 -20.29 38.26
CA ILE A 311 14.09 -21.57 38.80
C ILE A 311 13.19 -22.32 39.82
N HIS A 312 12.24 -21.78 40.59
CA HIS A 312 11.79 -20.42 40.83
C HIS A 312 10.25 -20.39 40.74
N SER A 313 9.68 -19.40 40.08
CA SER A 313 8.22 -19.23 39.88
C SER A 313 7.70 -20.11 38.74
N PRO A 314 6.83 -21.12 38.98
CA PRO A 314 6.26 -21.94 37.92
C PRO A 314 5.44 -21.12 36.93
N THR A 315 4.66 -20.15 37.43
CA THR A 315 3.92 -19.19 36.62
C THR A 315 4.83 -18.44 35.64
N LEU A 316 5.97 -17.94 36.13
CA LEU A 316 6.89 -17.15 35.30
C LEU A 316 7.55 -18.01 34.21
N ARG A 317 7.83 -19.30 34.50
CA ARG A 317 8.32 -20.26 33.49
C ARG A 317 7.36 -20.35 32.30
N PHE A 318 6.08 -20.61 32.57
CA PHE A 318 5.05 -20.69 31.53
C PHE A 318 4.94 -19.38 30.74
N ILE A 319 4.82 -18.23 31.42
CA ILE A 319 4.68 -16.92 30.76
C ILE A 319 5.89 -16.57 29.87
N VAL A 320 7.12 -16.80 30.36
CA VAL A 320 8.34 -16.48 29.61
C VAL A 320 8.55 -17.44 28.44
N LEU A 321 8.43 -18.75 28.67
CA LEU A 321 8.56 -19.76 27.62
C LEU A 321 7.54 -19.52 26.50
N GLY A 322 6.28 -19.26 26.84
CA GLY A 322 5.25 -18.99 25.85
C GLY A 322 5.55 -17.74 25.00
N GLY A 323 6.04 -16.65 25.63
CA GLY A 323 6.49 -15.46 24.90
C GLY A 323 7.71 -15.72 23.98
N MET A 324 8.62 -16.62 24.35
CA MET A 324 9.71 -17.06 23.47
C MET A 324 9.19 -17.92 22.31
N MET A 325 8.23 -18.81 22.56
CA MET A 325 7.59 -19.61 21.51
C MET A 325 6.78 -18.75 20.53
N TYR A 326 6.23 -17.60 20.96
CA TYR A 326 5.67 -16.60 20.05
C TYR A 326 6.73 -16.05 19.08
N THR A 327 7.91 -15.68 19.60
CA THR A 327 9.03 -15.21 18.76
C THR A 327 9.43 -16.26 17.73
N VAL A 328 9.60 -17.52 18.16
CA VAL A 328 9.94 -18.64 17.27
C VAL A 328 8.86 -18.86 16.21
N SER A 329 7.60 -19.06 16.63
CA SER A 329 6.47 -19.31 15.73
C SER A 329 6.27 -18.19 14.72
N SER A 330 6.35 -16.93 15.15
CA SER A 330 6.08 -15.78 14.28
C SER A 330 7.21 -15.54 13.28
N ILE A 331 8.47 -15.70 13.68
CA ILE A 331 9.60 -15.62 12.73
C ILE A 331 9.53 -16.79 11.75
N GLN A 332 9.26 -18.02 12.22
CA GLN A 332 9.08 -19.20 11.38
C GLN A 332 7.97 -18.98 10.34
N GLY A 333 6.80 -18.49 10.77
CA GLY A 333 5.66 -18.17 9.88
C GLY A 333 5.95 -17.05 8.89
N SER A 334 6.76 -16.06 9.28
CA SER A 334 7.21 -14.99 8.37
C SER A 334 8.00 -15.58 7.19
N PHE A 335 8.90 -16.52 7.46
CA PHE A 335 9.66 -17.22 6.44
C PHE A 335 8.82 -18.24 5.65
N GLU A 336 7.91 -18.98 6.29
CA GLU A 336 6.99 -19.91 5.62
C GLU A 336 6.11 -19.26 4.56
N ALA A 337 5.88 -17.95 4.64
CA ALA A 337 5.15 -17.20 3.62
C ALA A 337 5.92 -17.04 2.31
N LEU A 338 7.27 -16.96 2.34
CA LEU A 338 8.08 -16.72 1.14
C LEU A 338 7.84 -17.82 0.10
N ARG A 339 7.54 -17.45 -1.16
CA ARG A 339 7.20 -18.41 -2.23
C ARG A 339 8.19 -19.57 -2.33
N SER A 340 9.48 -19.29 -2.25
CA SER A 340 10.56 -20.30 -2.33
C SER A 340 10.56 -21.32 -1.17
N ILE A 341 10.09 -20.92 0.01
CA ILE A 341 9.96 -21.80 1.18
C ILE A 341 8.59 -22.49 1.15
N ASN A 342 7.53 -21.73 0.88
CA ASN A 342 6.15 -22.20 0.84
C ASN A 342 5.97 -23.34 -0.18
N THR A 343 6.56 -23.24 -1.38
CA THR A 343 6.57 -24.33 -2.38
C THR A 343 7.11 -25.67 -1.85
N ILE A 344 7.90 -25.65 -0.76
CA ILE A 344 8.46 -26.84 -0.11
C ILE A 344 7.67 -27.23 1.16
N THR A 345 7.17 -26.26 1.92
CA THR A 345 6.48 -26.52 3.21
C THR A 345 4.97 -26.72 3.08
N HIS A 346 4.33 -26.17 2.05
CA HIS A 346 2.88 -26.22 1.85
C HIS A 346 2.39 -27.66 1.62
N PHE A 347 1.20 -27.97 2.14
CA PHE A 347 0.64 -29.34 2.23
C PHE A 347 1.49 -30.39 2.97
N THR A 348 2.59 -30.01 3.64
CA THR A 348 3.37 -30.94 4.47
C THR A 348 2.99 -30.86 5.95
N HIS A 349 3.45 -31.82 6.76
CA HIS A 349 3.34 -31.77 8.22
C HIS A 349 4.09 -30.58 8.86
N PHE A 350 4.92 -29.84 8.12
CA PHE A 350 5.58 -28.63 8.60
C PHE A 350 4.55 -27.55 9.01
N THR A 351 3.52 -27.32 8.19
CA THR A 351 2.42 -26.38 8.50
C THR A 351 1.61 -26.83 9.73
N VAL A 352 1.43 -28.15 9.93
CA VAL A 352 0.79 -28.69 11.12
C VAL A 352 1.64 -28.43 12.37
N ALA A 353 2.97 -28.63 12.28
CA ALA A 353 3.89 -28.33 13.37
C ALA A 353 3.90 -26.82 13.70
N HIS A 354 3.94 -25.94 12.69
CA HIS A 354 3.82 -24.49 12.85
C HIS A 354 2.58 -24.11 13.69
N ALA A 355 1.40 -24.62 13.31
CA ALA A 355 0.15 -24.33 14.01
C ALA A 355 0.16 -24.80 15.49
N HIS A 356 0.80 -25.94 15.78
CA HIS A 356 0.96 -26.42 17.15
C HIS A 356 1.96 -25.58 17.97
N ILE A 357 3.06 -25.13 17.35
CA ILE A 357 4.02 -24.21 17.99
C ILE A 357 3.31 -22.90 18.37
N GLY A 358 2.45 -22.36 17.51
CA GLY A 358 1.63 -21.18 17.81
C GLY A 358 0.57 -21.40 18.90
N LEU A 359 -0.32 -22.38 18.71
CA LEU A 359 -1.51 -22.53 19.56
C LEU A 359 -1.24 -23.29 20.87
N TYR A 360 -0.42 -24.35 20.83
CA TYR A 360 0.01 -25.07 22.03
C TYR A 360 1.27 -24.46 22.63
N GLY A 361 2.34 -24.28 21.83
CA GLY A 361 3.65 -23.81 22.31
C GLY A 361 3.66 -22.37 22.82
N PHE A 362 2.91 -21.45 22.18
CA PHE A 362 2.77 -20.07 22.64
C PHE A 362 1.48 -19.88 23.44
N PHE A 363 0.31 -19.89 22.79
CA PHE A 363 -0.93 -19.42 23.41
C PHE A 363 -1.29 -20.24 24.67
N THR A 364 -1.34 -21.57 24.53
CA THR A 364 -1.74 -22.47 25.63
C THR A 364 -0.77 -22.42 26.80
N ILE A 365 0.55 -22.39 26.54
CA ILE A 365 1.58 -22.22 27.58
C ILE A 365 1.44 -20.88 28.32
N VAL A 366 1.17 -19.77 27.62
CA VAL A 366 0.88 -18.48 28.28
C VAL A 366 -0.39 -18.57 29.13
N MET A 367 -1.46 -19.19 28.62
CA MET A 367 -2.73 -19.34 29.36
C MET A 367 -2.57 -20.24 30.58
N PHE A 368 -1.76 -21.30 30.55
CA PHE A 368 -1.42 -22.08 31.75
C PHE A 368 -0.75 -21.20 32.81
N GLY A 369 0.23 -20.38 32.42
CA GLY A 369 0.85 -19.39 33.30
C GLY A 369 -0.19 -18.47 33.94
N ALA A 370 -1.04 -17.85 33.11
CA ALA A 370 -2.12 -16.98 33.57
C ALA A 370 -3.07 -17.69 34.56
N ILE A 371 -3.58 -18.88 34.22
CA ILE A 371 -4.50 -19.67 35.05
C ILE A 371 -3.87 -20.04 36.39
N TYR A 372 -2.60 -20.47 36.41
CA TYR A 372 -1.89 -20.78 37.66
C TYR A 372 -1.72 -19.56 38.58
N TYR A 373 -1.66 -18.34 38.04
CA TYR A 373 -1.66 -17.10 38.84
C TYR A 373 -3.07 -16.66 39.27
N VAL A 374 -4.05 -16.79 38.37
CA VAL A 374 -5.41 -16.27 38.53
C VAL A 374 -6.22 -17.09 39.52
N MET A 375 -6.20 -18.42 39.39
CA MET A 375 -7.12 -19.31 40.11
C MET A 375 -6.99 -19.26 41.65
N PRO A 376 -5.79 -19.17 42.27
CA PRO A 376 -5.68 -19.04 43.72
C PRO A 376 -6.39 -17.80 44.28
N ARG A 377 -6.37 -16.70 43.52
CA ARG A 377 -7.02 -15.42 43.87
C ARG A 377 -8.53 -15.48 43.65
N VAL A 378 -8.97 -16.17 42.60
CA VAL A 378 -10.40 -16.41 42.32
C VAL A 378 -11.05 -17.33 43.37
N MET A 379 -10.35 -18.39 43.79
CA MET A 379 -10.86 -19.38 44.74
C MET A 379 -10.58 -19.04 46.21
N SER A 380 -9.76 -18.02 46.48
CA SER A 380 -9.21 -17.71 47.82
C SER A 380 -8.50 -18.92 48.46
N TRP A 381 -7.87 -19.78 47.65
CA TRP A 381 -7.19 -21.00 48.09
C TRP A 381 -5.94 -21.26 47.23
N GLU A 382 -4.78 -21.37 47.89
CA GLU A 382 -3.50 -21.73 47.25
C GLU A 382 -3.48 -23.16 46.69
N TRP A 383 -2.70 -23.38 45.64
CA TRP A 383 -2.59 -24.71 45.01
C TRP A 383 -2.04 -25.76 45.98
N PRO A 384 -2.77 -26.86 46.27
CA PRO A 384 -2.38 -27.83 47.29
C PRO A 384 -1.13 -28.64 46.92
N TYR A 385 -0.84 -28.80 45.62
CA TYR A 385 0.28 -29.61 45.12
C TYR A 385 1.15 -28.85 44.11
N PRO A 386 1.99 -27.88 44.53
CA PRO A 386 2.87 -27.12 43.62
C PRO A 386 3.80 -28.01 42.78
N LYS A 387 4.15 -29.21 43.26
CA LYS A 387 4.93 -30.21 42.52
C LYS A 387 4.23 -30.66 41.23
N LEU A 388 2.89 -30.73 41.21
CA LEU A 388 2.14 -31.09 40.00
C LEU A 388 2.17 -29.98 38.94
N ILE A 389 2.31 -28.71 39.34
CA ILE A 389 2.50 -27.58 38.42
C ILE A 389 3.86 -27.71 37.71
N SER A 390 4.91 -28.04 38.47
CA SER A 390 6.24 -28.32 37.92
C SER A 390 6.24 -29.57 37.02
N LEU A 391 5.53 -30.64 37.40
CA LEU A 391 5.37 -31.83 36.56
C LEU A 391 4.65 -31.51 35.26
N HIS A 392 3.55 -30.74 35.32
CA HIS A 392 2.83 -30.30 34.13
C HIS A 392 3.73 -29.49 33.19
N PHE A 393 4.53 -28.55 33.73
CA PHE A 393 5.51 -27.82 32.93
C PHE A 393 6.49 -28.75 32.20
N TRP A 394 7.06 -29.75 32.88
CA TRP A 394 8.02 -30.68 32.28
C TRP A 394 7.40 -31.70 31.31
N LEU A 395 6.11 -32.05 31.49
CA LEU A 395 5.36 -32.87 30.52
C LEU A 395 5.03 -32.09 29.24
N VAL A 396 4.80 -30.78 29.35
CA VAL A 396 4.57 -29.88 28.21
C VAL A 396 5.89 -29.45 27.54
N TRP A 397 6.98 -29.34 28.29
CA TRP A 397 8.29 -28.89 27.82
C TRP A 397 9.43 -29.67 28.49
N ARG A 398 9.97 -30.68 27.80
CA ARG A 398 10.97 -31.61 28.38
C ARG A 398 12.42 -31.25 28.00
N HIS A 399 13.05 -30.33 28.74
CA HIS A 399 14.52 -30.17 28.72
C HIS A 399 15.10 -29.53 30.00
N ASP A 400 15.48 -30.34 30.99
CA ASP A 400 15.89 -29.89 32.33
C ASP A 400 17.17 -29.03 32.41
N LEU A 401 18.05 -29.06 31.40
CA LEU A 401 19.44 -28.53 31.51
C LEU A 401 19.69 -27.14 30.89
N VAL A 402 18.65 -26.42 30.46
CA VAL A 402 18.79 -25.28 29.54
C VAL A 402 18.27 -23.93 30.08
N MET A 403 17.55 -23.93 31.21
CA MET A 403 16.80 -22.79 31.77
C MET A 403 17.65 -21.59 32.28
N GLU A 404 18.97 -21.62 32.16
CA GLU A 404 19.86 -20.55 32.68
C GLU A 404 20.06 -19.37 31.71
N SER A 405 19.80 -19.57 30.41
CA SER A 405 20.09 -18.57 29.37
C SER A 405 19.15 -18.73 28.18
N GLU A 406 18.64 -17.61 27.68
CA GLU A 406 17.76 -17.54 26.51
C GLU A 406 18.38 -18.13 25.24
N TYR A 407 19.69 -17.98 25.04
CA TYR A 407 20.40 -18.53 23.87
C TYR A 407 20.42 -20.06 23.91
N LYS A 408 20.53 -20.66 25.10
CA LYS A 408 20.43 -22.10 25.29
C LYS A 408 19.00 -22.59 24.97
N LEU A 409 17.98 -21.86 25.41
CA LEU A 409 16.56 -22.16 25.16
C LEU A 409 16.21 -22.07 23.67
N LEU A 410 16.64 -20.99 23.00
CA LEU A 410 16.47 -20.80 21.57
C LEU A 410 17.19 -21.91 20.78
N GLY A 411 18.43 -22.25 21.16
CA GLY A 411 19.20 -23.34 20.56
C GLY A 411 18.50 -24.69 20.64
N GLY A 412 17.88 -25.01 21.79
CA GLY A 412 17.07 -26.23 21.95
C GLY A 412 15.90 -26.30 20.97
N ALA A 413 15.13 -25.21 20.84
CA ALA A 413 14.03 -25.13 19.88
C ALA A 413 14.49 -25.28 18.43
N MET A 414 15.61 -24.63 18.06
CA MET A 414 16.18 -24.73 16.71
C MET A 414 16.68 -26.15 16.38
N VAL A 415 17.23 -26.90 17.35
CA VAL A 415 17.63 -28.30 17.16
C VAL A 415 16.41 -29.20 16.91
N THR A 416 15.32 -29.03 17.67
CA THR A 416 14.07 -29.78 17.44
C THR A 416 13.48 -29.49 16.06
N LEU A 417 13.47 -28.21 15.65
CA LEU A 417 13.02 -27.81 14.30
C LEU A 417 13.91 -28.43 13.20
N ALA A 418 15.23 -28.41 13.37
CA ALA A 418 16.17 -29.00 12.42
C ALA A 418 16.00 -30.51 12.27
N LEU A 419 15.75 -31.25 13.37
CA LEU A 419 15.46 -32.69 13.33
C LEU A 419 14.15 -32.98 12.59
N ALA A 420 13.07 -32.24 12.89
CA ALA A 420 11.79 -32.41 12.21
C ALA A 420 11.89 -32.10 10.70
N THR A 421 12.57 -31.02 10.33
CA THR A 421 12.84 -30.63 8.94
C THR A 421 13.67 -31.69 8.21
N SER A 422 14.68 -32.26 8.88
CA SER A 422 15.54 -33.30 8.29
C SER A 422 14.74 -34.56 7.96
N ALA A 423 13.89 -35.02 8.90
CA ALA A 423 13.09 -36.22 8.72
C ALA A 423 11.97 -36.06 7.67
N LEU A 424 11.30 -34.90 7.65
CA LEU A 424 10.09 -34.68 6.84
C LEU A 424 10.34 -34.05 5.47
N VAL A 425 11.47 -33.34 5.27
CA VAL A 425 11.77 -32.62 4.03
C VAL A 425 13.04 -33.14 3.36
N VAL A 426 14.16 -33.22 4.10
CA VAL A 426 15.46 -33.56 3.52
C VAL A 426 15.52 -35.03 3.07
N VAL A 427 15.01 -35.96 3.88
CA VAL A 427 15.01 -37.39 3.52
C VAL A 427 14.16 -37.69 2.27
N PRO A 428 12.90 -37.22 2.14
CA PRO A 428 12.13 -37.38 0.90
C PRO A 428 12.79 -36.72 -0.32
N TYR A 429 13.37 -35.51 -0.18
CA TYR A 429 14.08 -34.84 -1.28
C TYR A 429 15.27 -35.67 -1.80
N LEU A 430 16.06 -36.27 -0.90
CA LEU A 430 17.19 -37.14 -1.26
C LEU A 430 16.75 -38.46 -1.93
N GLN A 431 15.51 -38.89 -1.73
CA GLN A 431 14.92 -40.04 -2.43
C GLN A 431 14.47 -39.66 -3.86
N VAL A 432 13.83 -38.50 -4.04
CA VAL A 432 13.24 -38.08 -5.32
C VAL A 432 14.27 -37.49 -6.30
N LYS A 433 15.37 -36.89 -5.82
CA LYS A 433 16.39 -36.25 -6.69
C LYS A 433 17.02 -37.19 -7.75
N LYS A 434 16.90 -38.51 -7.62
CA LYS A 434 17.55 -39.51 -8.51
C LYS A 434 16.69 -39.96 -9.69
N VAL A 435 15.66 -39.19 -10.05
CA VAL A 435 14.78 -39.50 -11.19
C VAL A 435 15.42 -38.97 -12.49
N GLU A 436 15.61 -39.86 -13.46
CA GLU A 436 16.10 -39.55 -14.81
C GLU A 436 14.94 -39.14 -15.75
N PRO A 437 15.21 -38.41 -16.85
CA PRO A 437 14.17 -38.04 -17.83
C PRO A 437 13.56 -39.26 -18.52
N SER A 438 12.26 -39.17 -18.84
CA SER A 438 11.54 -40.24 -19.53
C SER A 438 12.01 -40.42 -20.99
N PRO A 439 12.01 -41.66 -21.54
CA PRO A 439 12.53 -41.93 -22.88
C PRO A 439 11.84 -41.09 -23.97
N GLY A 440 12.63 -40.35 -24.74
CA GLY A 440 12.16 -39.48 -25.83
C GLY A 440 11.85 -38.03 -25.44
N LEU A 441 11.88 -37.69 -24.15
CA LEU A 441 11.75 -36.32 -23.68
C LEU A 441 12.98 -35.49 -24.11
N LYS A 442 12.75 -34.36 -24.77
CA LYS A 442 13.79 -33.41 -25.19
C LYS A 442 13.68 -32.12 -24.37
N PRO A 443 14.76 -31.32 -24.25
CA PRO A 443 14.67 -29.93 -23.81
C PRO A 443 13.75 -29.13 -24.74
N TYR A 444 13.01 -28.17 -24.18
CA TYR A 444 12.15 -27.26 -24.94
C TYR A 444 12.96 -26.34 -25.87
N THR A 445 12.42 -26.10 -27.06
CA THR A 445 12.84 -25.07 -28.02
C THR A 445 12.45 -23.66 -27.57
N GLU A 446 12.98 -22.61 -28.22
CA GLU A 446 12.63 -21.22 -27.90
C GLU A 446 11.15 -20.90 -28.14
N VAL A 447 10.52 -21.48 -29.17
CA VAL A 447 9.07 -21.33 -29.40
C VAL A 447 8.27 -22.07 -28.35
N GLU A 448 8.63 -23.31 -28.00
CA GLU A 448 7.94 -24.04 -26.92
C GLU A 448 8.09 -23.35 -25.56
N LEU A 449 9.20 -22.66 -25.29
CA LEU A 449 9.37 -21.83 -24.10
C LEU A 449 8.48 -20.57 -24.13
N ARG A 450 8.31 -19.92 -25.29
CA ARG A 450 7.34 -18.81 -25.43
C ARG A 450 5.90 -19.30 -25.27
N GLY A 451 5.51 -20.37 -25.94
CA GLY A 451 4.18 -21.00 -25.80
C GLY A 451 3.91 -21.47 -24.37
N ARG A 452 4.92 -21.99 -23.67
CA ARG A 452 4.84 -22.32 -22.23
C ARG A 452 4.61 -21.09 -21.38
N GLN A 453 5.28 -19.97 -21.67
CA GLN A 453 5.07 -18.71 -20.97
C GLN A 453 3.65 -18.18 -21.21
N GLN A 454 3.18 -18.14 -22.46
CA GLN A 454 1.79 -17.78 -22.80
C GLN A 454 0.76 -18.70 -22.10
N TYR A 455 1.03 -20.00 -22.00
CA TYR A 455 0.17 -20.96 -21.29
C TYR A 455 0.06 -20.67 -19.78
N ILE A 456 1.15 -20.18 -19.16
CA ILE A 456 1.17 -19.73 -17.77
C ILE A 456 0.42 -18.41 -17.63
N ASP A 457 0.72 -17.43 -18.49
CA ASP A 457 0.16 -16.08 -18.44
C ASP A 457 -1.36 -16.07 -18.69
N MET A 458 -1.86 -16.93 -19.60
CA MET A 458 -3.29 -17.11 -19.83
C MET A 458 -4.01 -17.91 -18.72
N GLY A 459 -3.27 -18.38 -17.70
CA GLY A 459 -3.83 -19.10 -16.56
C GLY A 459 -4.34 -20.51 -16.89
N CYS A 460 -3.95 -21.10 -18.03
CA CYS A 460 -4.47 -22.38 -18.49
C CYS A 460 -4.25 -23.51 -17.47
N VAL A 461 -3.14 -23.46 -16.73
CA VAL A 461 -2.78 -24.38 -15.63
C VAL A 461 -3.78 -24.40 -14.47
N TYR A 462 -4.63 -23.38 -14.31
CA TYR A 462 -5.65 -23.38 -13.27
C TYR A 462 -6.84 -24.30 -13.59
N CYS A 463 -7.19 -24.45 -14.87
CA CYS A 463 -8.32 -25.28 -15.30
C CYS A 463 -7.88 -26.63 -15.86
N HIS A 464 -6.69 -26.69 -16.45
CA HIS A 464 -6.15 -27.85 -17.16
C HIS A 464 -4.94 -28.43 -16.43
N SER A 465 -4.89 -29.75 -16.35
CA SER A 465 -3.69 -30.48 -15.92
C SER A 465 -2.84 -30.90 -17.12
N GLN A 466 -1.58 -31.21 -16.84
CA GLN A 466 -0.67 -31.91 -17.75
C GLN A 466 -0.23 -33.25 -17.14
N GLN A 467 -1.15 -33.92 -16.44
CA GLN A 467 -0.92 -35.13 -15.66
C GLN A 467 -2.05 -36.16 -15.88
N PRO A 468 -2.07 -36.90 -17.00
CA PRO A 468 -2.93 -38.08 -17.12
C PRO A 468 -2.68 -39.04 -15.93
N ARG A 469 -3.76 -39.46 -15.26
CA ARG A 469 -3.69 -40.27 -14.03
C ARG A 469 -3.66 -41.77 -14.35
N SER A 470 -3.27 -42.58 -13.37
CA SER A 470 -3.32 -44.04 -13.51
C SER A 470 -4.76 -44.55 -13.62
N GLN A 471 -4.93 -45.71 -14.27
CA GLN A 471 -6.23 -46.35 -14.49
C GLN A 471 -7.00 -46.61 -13.18
N ASN A 472 -6.28 -46.80 -12.06
CA ASN A 472 -6.84 -47.03 -10.73
C ASN A 472 -7.36 -45.73 -10.07
N GLN A 473 -6.97 -44.56 -10.56
CA GLN A 473 -7.32 -43.25 -10.01
C GLN A 473 -8.37 -42.52 -10.86
N ALA A 474 -8.37 -42.71 -12.18
CA ALA A 474 -9.35 -42.13 -13.08
C ALA A 474 -9.40 -42.84 -14.45
N PRO A 475 -10.53 -42.77 -15.18
CA PRO A 475 -10.64 -43.28 -16.55
C PRO A 475 -9.97 -42.36 -17.61
N ASP A 476 -8.88 -41.66 -17.27
CA ASP A 476 -8.20 -40.72 -18.17
C ASP A 476 -7.67 -41.43 -19.45
N PHE A 477 -7.27 -42.70 -19.33
CA PHE A 477 -6.88 -43.56 -20.46
C PHE A 477 -8.05 -43.80 -21.44
N GLN A 478 -9.27 -44.02 -20.93
CA GLN A 478 -10.48 -44.21 -21.75
C GLN A 478 -10.89 -42.93 -22.49
N ARG A 479 -10.44 -41.76 -22.01
CA ARG A 479 -10.63 -40.45 -22.66
C ARG A 479 -9.58 -40.16 -23.75
N GLY A 480 -8.64 -41.08 -23.99
CA GLY A 480 -7.57 -40.92 -24.98
C GLY A 480 -6.51 -39.89 -24.59
N TRP A 481 -6.31 -39.60 -23.30
CA TRP A 481 -5.39 -38.54 -22.85
C TRP A 481 -3.91 -38.98 -22.76
N GLY A 482 -3.64 -40.27 -22.94
CA GLY A 482 -2.30 -40.87 -22.95
C GLY A 482 -2.07 -41.87 -21.82
N ARG A 483 -0.81 -42.31 -21.66
CA ARG A 483 -0.38 -43.09 -20.48
C ARG A 483 -0.32 -42.20 -19.26
N ALA A 484 -0.35 -42.81 -18.07
CA ALA A 484 -0.10 -42.07 -16.83
C ALA A 484 1.28 -41.42 -16.83
N SER A 485 1.37 -40.19 -16.30
CA SER A 485 2.66 -39.51 -16.15
C SER A 485 3.50 -40.12 -15.03
N VAL A 486 4.81 -40.11 -15.22
CA VAL A 486 5.83 -40.44 -14.22
C VAL A 486 6.70 -39.22 -13.95
N ALA A 487 7.44 -39.20 -12.84
CA ALA A 487 8.24 -38.03 -12.45
C ALA A 487 9.27 -37.60 -13.52
N GLY A 488 9.82 -38.54 -14.29
CA GLY A 488 10.75 -38.25 -15.40
C GLY A 488 10.12 -37.53 -16.60
N ASP A 489 8.79 -37.44 -16.71
CA ASP A 489 8.13 -36.70 -17.80
C ASP A 489 8.27 -35.17 -17.62
N TYR A 490 8.57 -34.72 -16.40
CA TYR A 490 8.69 -33.30 -16.03
C TYR A 490 10.15 -32.90 -15.76
N PHE A 491 11.13 -33.68 -16.24
CA PHE A 491 12.54 -33.46 -15.89
C PHE A 491 13.08 -32.08 -16.34
N TYR A 492 12.56 -31.53 -17.44
CA TYR A 492 12.91 -30.19 -17.95
C TYR A 492 11.90 -29.10 -17.55
N ASP A 493 10.92 -29.42 -16.69
CA ASP A 493 9.87 -28.47 -16.29
C ASP A 493 10.31 -27.62 -15.10
N THR A 494 10.34 -26.30 -15.28
CA THR A 494 10.53 -25.34 -14.16
C THR A 494 9.65 -24.11 -14.38
N PRO A 495 8.59 -23.89 -13.56
CA PRO A 495 7.99 -24.82 -12.59
C PRO A 495 7.26 -25.99 -13.29
N HIS A 496 6.91 -27.05 -12.55
CA HIS A 496 6.09 -28.15 -13.05
C HIS A 496 4.62 -27.73 -13.21
N LEU A 497 4.02 -27.93 -14.40
CA LEU A 497 2.67 -27.45 -14.73
C LEU A 497 1.58 -28.52 -14.60
N LEU A 498 1.58 -29.23 -13.47
CA LEU A 498 0.67 -30.36 -13.21
C LEU A 498 -0.83 -29.96 -13.14
N GLY A 499 -1.11 -28.68 -12.92
CA GLY A 499 -2.45 -28.12 -12.75
C GLY A 499 -2.86 -27.99 -11.27
N THR A 500 -3.60 -26.93 -10.92
CA THR A 500 -4.05 -26.69 -9.53
C THR A 500 -5.41 -27.34 -9.23
N MET A 501 -6.27 -27.43 -10.24
CA MET A 501 -7.55 -28.15 -10.23
C MET A 501 -7.87 -28.62 -11.66
N ARG A 502 -8.78 -29.59 -11.81
CA ARG A 502 -9.12 -30.17 -13.12
C ARG A 502 -10.59 -29.94 -13.47
N THR A 503 -10.87 -28.72 -13.93
CA THR A 503 -12.19 -28.31 -14.43
C THR A 503 -12.32 -28.56 -15.94
N GLY A 504 -11.20 -28.51 -16.67
CA GLY A 504 -11.09 -28.83 -18.09
C GLY A 504 -10.40 -30.18 -18.37
N PRO A 505 -10.26 -30.57 -19.64
CA PRO A 505 -9.52 -31.77 -20.05
C PRO A 505 -8.01 -31.64 -19.75
N ASP A 506 -7.33 -32.78 -19.63
CA ASP A 506 -5.86 -32.81 -19.57
C ASP A 506 -5.25 -32.42 -20.92
N LEU A 507 -4.16 -31.64 -20.91
CA LEU A 507 -3.54 -31.06 -22.10
C LEU A 507 -2.15 -31.62 -22.45
N LEU A 508 -1.56 -32.53 -21.67
CA LEU A 508 -0.16 -32.99 -21.85
C LEU A 508 0.18 -33.40 -23.30
N ASN A 509 -0.77 -34.02 -24.01
CA ASN A 509 -0.62 -34.44 -25.41
C ASN A 509 -1.63 -33.75 -26.34
N ILE A 510 -1.99 -32.47 -26.11
CA ILE A 510 -3.08 -31.84 -26.89
C ILE A 510 -2.72 -31.64 -28.37
N GLY A 511 -1.51 -31.17 -28.70
CA GLY A 511 -1.09 -30.96 -30.10
C GLY A 511 -1.09 -32.25 -30.95
N ALA A 512 -0.88 -33.42 -30.32
CA ALA A 512 -0.97 -34.71 -30.99
C ALA A 512 -2.42 -35.24 -31.12
N ARG A 513 -3.32 -34.87 -30.20
CA ARG A 513 -4.75 -35.28 -30.22
C ARG A 513 -5.62 -34.36 -31.07
N GLN A 514 -5.24 -33.08 -31.18
CA GLN A 514 -5.85 -32.05 -32.00
C GLN A 514 -4.73 -31.31 -32.73
N PRO A 515 -4.35 -31.73 -33.95
CA PRO A 515 -3.29 -31.08 -34.71
C PRO A 515 -3.78 -29.88 -35.54
N SER A 516 -5.09 -29.61 -35.56
CA SER A 516 -5.66 -28.54 -36.38
C SER A 516 -5.40 -27.16 -35.76
N VAL A 517 -4.58 -26.36 -36.45
CA VAL A 517 -4.33 -24.95 -36.12
C VAL A 517 -5.64 -24.15 -36.05
N ASP A 518 -6.51 -24.30 -37.05
CA ASP A 518 -7.79 -23.61 -37.11
C ASP A 518 -8.71 -23.99 -35.94
N TRP A 519 -8.67 -25.24 -35.48
CA TRP A 519 -9.40 -25.67 -34.28
C TRP A 519 -8.85 -24.99 -33.02
N HIS A 520 -7.53 -24.90 -32.84
CA HIS A 520 -6.93 -24.21 -31.69
C HIS A 520 -7.24 -22.72 -31.67
N LEU A 521 -7.03 -22.02 -32.79
CA LEU A 521 -7.31 -20.59 -32.91
C LEU A 521 -8.81 -20.30 -32.71
N GLY A 522 -9.68 -21.10 -33.33
CA GLY A 522 -11.12 -20.99 -33.17
C GLY A 522 -11.58 -21.28 -31.74
N HIS A 523 -11.01 -22.29 -31.08
CA HIS A 523 -11.32 -22.65 -29.70
C HIS A 523 -10.81 -21.61 -28.69
N LEU A 524 -9.65 -20.99 -28.94
CA LEU A 524 -9.14 -19.88 -28.13
C LEU A 524 -10.03 -18.62 -28.28
N TYR A 525 -10.45 -18.28 -29.51
CA TYR A 525 -11.31 -17.12 -29.76
C TYR A 525 -12.74 -17.31 -29.23
N GLN A 526 -13.39 -18.43 -29.58
CA GLN A 526 -14.76 -18.76 -29.16
C GLN A 526 -14.89 -20.25 -28.79
N PRO A 527 -14.56 -20.64 -27.54
CA PRO A 527 -14.54 -22.04 -27.12
C PRO A 527 -15.87 -22.78 -27.34
N ARG A 528 -17.00 -22.06 -27.23
CA ARG A 528 -18.34 -22.64 -27.31
C ARG A 528 -18.75 -23.03 -28.74
N ALA A 529 -18.12 -22.43 -29.76
CA ALA A 529 -18.39 -22.77 -31.16
C ALA A 529 -17.84 -24.15 -31.55
N TYR A 530 -16.75 -24.59 -30.92
CA TYR A 530 -16.08 -25.89 -31.17
C TYR A 530 -16.33 -26.91 -30.07
N THR A 531 -16.75 -26.48 -28.88
CA THR A 531 -17.09 -27.35 -27.76
C THR A 531 -18.33 -26.81 -27.05
N PRO A 532 -19.54 -27.24 -27.48
CA PRO A 532 -20.79 -26.80 -26.87
C PRO A 532 -20.80 -27.05 -25.36
N GLY A 533 -21.16 -26.02 -24.59
CA GLY A 533 -21.14 -26.08 -23.12
C GLY A 533 -19.76 -25.90 -22.46
N SER A 534 -18.70 -25.55 -23.21
CA SER A 534 -17.38 -25.26 -22.63
C SER A 534 -17.45 -24.12 -21.59
N ASN A 535 -16.83 -24.33 -20.44
CA ASN A 535 -16.65 -23.35 -19.38
C ASN A 535 -15.36 -22.51 -19.53
N MET A 536 -14.43 -22.91 -20.40
CA MET A 536 -13.19 -22.18 -20.70
C MET A 536 -13.50 -20.73 -21.11
N PRO A 537 -12.82 -19.71 -20.58
CA PRO A 537 -13.01 -18.33 -21.03
C PRO A 537 -12.60 -18.18 -22.51
N SER A 538 -13.21 -17.23 -23.21
CA SER A 538 -12.77 -16.81 -24.55
C SER A 538 -11.62 -15.83 -24.42
N TYR A 539 -10.64 -15.91 -25.33
CA TYR A 539 -9.44 -15.07 -25.33
C TYR A 539 -9.39 -14.11 -26.55
N PRO A 540 -10.44 -13.31 -26.84
CA PRO A 540 -10.52 -12.53 -28.08
C PRO A 540 -9.45 -11.44 -28.19
N PHE A 541 -8.78 -11.07 -27.08
CA PHE A 541 -7.71 -10.08 -27.07
C PHE A 541 -6.41 -10.57 -27.74
N MET A 542 -6.20 -11.89 -27.84
CA MET A 542 -5.11 -12.50 -28.63
C MET A 542 -5.41 -12.49 -30.14
N PHE A 543 -6.49 -11.82 -30.54
CA PHE A 543 -6.96 -11.71 -31.91
C PHE A 543 -7.29 -10.24 -32.24
N GLU A 544 -7.45 -9.95 -33.53
CA GLU A 544 -7.84 -8.65 -34.05
C GLU A 544 -9.05 -8.78 -35.00
N LEU A 545 -9.89 -7.76 -35.05
CA LEU A 545 -11.04 -7.67 -35.95
C LEU A 545 -10.75 -6.68 -37.08
N LYS A 546 -10.30 -7.20 -38.23
CA LYS A 546 -10.07 -6.39 -39.44
C LYS A 546 -11.29 -6.44 -40.35
N ASP A 547 -11.49 -5.41 -41.18
CA ASP A 547 -12.58 -5.41 -42.17
C ASP A 547 -12.27 -6.33 -43.37
N LYS A 548 -10.97 -6.58 -43.63
CA LYS A 548 -10.43 -7.59 -44.55
C LYS A 548 -9.10 -8.11 -44.01
N ALA A 549 -8.73 -9.34 -44.38
CA ALA A 549 -7.43 -9.91 -44.01
C ALA A 549 -6.32 -9.36 -44.92
N GLU A 550 -5.14 -9.17 -44.36
CA GLU A 550 -3.91 -8.77 -45.03
C GLU A 550 -3.03 -10.00 -45.29
N ASP A 551 -2.08 -9.93 -46.23
CA ASP A 551 -1.20 -11.08 -46.52
C ASP A 551 -0.31 -11.38 -45.29
N GLY A 552 -0.34 -12.64 -44.85
CA GLY A 552 0.31 -13.07 -43.60
C GLY A 552 -0.66 -13.22 -42.41
N ASP A 553 -1.85 -12.63 -42.46
CA ASP A 553 -2.84 -12.77 -41.40
C ASP A 553 -3.35 -14.21 -41.27
N LYS A 554 -3.24 -14.80 -40.08
CA LYS A 554 -3.85 -16.10 -39.80
C LYS A 554 -5.32 -15.94 -39.41
N VAL A 555 -6.19 -15.98 -40.41
CA VAL A 555 -7.65 -15.85 -40.27
C VAL A 555 -8.24 -17.04 -39.51
N VAL A 556 -9.18 -16.77 -38.60
CA VAL A 556 -9.87 -17.77 -37.78
C VAL A 556 -11.22 -18.15 -38.38
N ASN A 557 -11.36 -19.41 -38.77
CA ASN A 557 -12.53 -19.95 -39.48
C ASN A 557 -13.68 -20.34 -38.53
N LEU A 558 -14.47 -19.36 -38.08
CA LEU A 558 -15.60 -19.56 -37.15
C LEU A 558 -16.87 -20.09 -37.84
N PRO A 559 -17.70 -20.94 -37.17
CA PRO A 559 -19.04 -21.27 -37.62
C PRO A 559 -19.95 -20.04 -37.72
N GLY A 560 -20.85 -20.01 -38.71
CA GLY A 560 -21.58 -18.80 -39.14
C GLY A 560 -22.31 -18.02 -38.03
N ASP A 561 -22.94 -18.70 -37.07
CA ASP A 561 -23.66 -18.06 -35.96
C ASP A 561 -22.75 -17.35 -34.94
N PHE A 562 -21.43 -17.57 -35.03
CA PHE A 562 -20.41 -17.00 -34.15
C PHE A 562 -19.40 -16.10 -34.86
N ALA A 563 -19.53 -15.91 -36.19
CA ALA A 563 -18.70 -15.02 -36.96
C ALA A 563 -19.19 -13.56 -36.83
N PRO A 564 -18.30 -12.57 -36.62
CA PRO A 564 -18.69 -11.17 -36.54
C PRO A 564 -19.16 -10.64 -37.91
N GLU A 565 -20.31 -9.97 -37.95
CA GLU A 565 -20.88 -9.45 -39.21
C GLU A 565 -19.93 -8.46 -39.90
N GLY A 566 -19.55 -8.77 -41.15
CA GLY A 566 -18.76 -7.90 -42.01
C GLY A 566 -17.28 -7.74 -41.63
N LYS A 567 -16.75 -8.51 -40.67
CA LYS A 567 -15.34 -8.46 -40.25
C LYS A 567 -14.71 -9.86 -40.21
N VAL A 568 -13.38 -9.90 -40.33
CA VAL A 568 -12.59 -11.12 -40.18
C VAL A 568 -11.82 -11.11 -38.86
N VAL A 569 -11.68 -12.28 -38.25
CA VAL A 569 -10.89 -12.50 -37.03
C VAL A 569 -9.50 -12.96 -37.42
N VAL A 570 -8.47 -12.27 -36.95
CA VAL A 570 -7.05 -12.55 -37.24
C VAL A 570 -6.33 -12.88 -35.93
N ALA A 571 -5.51 -13.93 -35.92
CA ALA A 571 -4.68 -14.28 -34.75
C ALA A 571 -3.42 -13.41 -34.65
N LYS A 572 -3.13 -12.90 -33.45
CA LYS A 572 -1.87 -12.21 -33.13
C LYS A 572 -0.79 -13.20 -32.69
N GLN A 573 0.45 -12.74 -32.58
CA GLN A 573 1.59 -13.59 -32.22
C GLN A 573 1.39 -14.36 -30.90
N GLU A 574 0.70 -13.79 -29.92
CA GLU A 574 0.42 -14.46 -28.64
C GLU A 574 -0.48 -15.71 -28.78
N ALA A 575 -1.42 -15.69 -29.75
CA ALA A 575 -2.19 -16.88 -30.11
C ALA A 575 -1.40 -17.85 -31.01
N LEU A 576 -0.45 -17.34 -31.81
CA LEU A 576 0.41 -18.15 -32.67
C LEU A 576 1.54 -18.87 -31.91
N ASP A 577 2.07 -18.29 -30.83
CA ASP A 577 3.05 -18.92 -29.93
C ASP A 577 2.45 -20.16 -29.21
N LEU A 578 1.12 -20.32 -29.22
CA LEU A 578 0.40 -21.51 -28.75
C LEU A 578 0.18 -22.58 -29.86
N LEU A 579 0.77 -22.40 -31.04
CA LEU A 579 0.69 -23.29 -32.20
C LEU A 579 2.05 -23.91 -32.59
N PRO A 580 2.08 -24.98 -33.41
CA PRO A 580 3.31 -25.51 -34.03
C PRO A 580 3.87 -24.64 -35.19
N GLU A 581 5.20 -24.64 -35.36
CA GLU A 581 6.03 -23.65 -36.11
C GLU A 581 5.92 -23.58 -37.67
N GLY A 582 6.20 -22.37 -38.22
CA GLY A 582 6.55 -22.08 -39.63
C GLY A 582 6.67 -20.56 -39.94
N ALA A 583 7.57 -20.13 -40.85
CA ALA A 583 7.95 -18.71 -41.09
C ALA A 583 7.62 -18.13 -42.50
N VAL A 584 7.80 -16.81 -42.68
CA VAL A 584 7.30 -15.98 -43.82
C VAL A 584 8.13 -16.09 -45.12
N ASP A 585 7.46 -16.05 -46.28
CA ASP A 585 8.01 -16.31 -47.62
C ASP A 585 7.86 -15.10 -48.60
N GLY A 586 8.98 -14.62 -49.15
CA GLY A 586 9.01 -13.50 -50.11
C GLY A 586 8.50 -13.84 -51.53
N GLN A 587 8.51 -15.12 -51.92
CA GLN A 587 7.91 -15.58 -53.18
C GLN A 587 6.38 -15.44 -53.12
N GLN A 588 5.77 -15.73 -51.96
CA GLN A 588 4.34 -15.53 -51.73
C GLN A 588 3.93 -14.06 -51.87
N LEU A 589 4.70 -13.13 -51.28
CA LEU A 589 4.43 -11.69 -51.37
C LEU A 589 4.45 -11.18 -52.83
N PHE A 590 5.41 -11.63 -53.65
CA PHE A 590 5.44 -11.30 -55.08
C PHE A 590 4.23 -11.85 -55.84
N VAL A 591 3.85 -13.10 -55.57
CA VAL A 591 2.68 -13.75 -56.21
C VAL A 591 1.37 -13.06 -55.84
N ALA A 592 1.22 -12.61 -54.59
CA ALA A 592 0.00 -11.95 -54.12
C ALA A 592 -0.16 -10.52 -54.67
N GLN A 593 0.90 -9.70 -54.66
CA GLN A 593 0.78 -8.25 -54.90
C GLN A 593 1.31 -7.78 -56.27
N CYS A 594 2.26 -8.50 -56.89
CA CYS A 594 2.97 -8.03 -58.11
C CYS A 594 2.62 -8.84 -59.37
N ALA A 595 2.33 -10.14 -59.22
CA ALA A 595 2.10 -11.05 -60.34
C ALA A 595 0.85 -10.73 -61.18
N ALA A 596 -0.12 -9.98 -60.66
CA ALA A 596 -1.33 -9.60 -61.40
C ALA A 596 -1.04 -8.74 -62.66
N CYS A 597 -0.02 -7.88 -62.61
CA CYS A 597 0.39 -7.02 -63.73
C CYS A 597 1.66 -7.52 -64.43
N HIS A 598 2.63 -8.03 -63.66
CA HIS A 598 3.93 -8.47 -64.20
C HIS A 598 4.00 -9.97 -64.53
N GLN A 599 2.91 -10.71 -64.33
CA GLN A 599 2.81 -12.18 -64.39
C GLN A 599 3.62 -12.87 -63.28
N ALA A 600 3.21 -14.08 -62.89
CA ALA A 600 3.93 -14.89 -61.88
C ALA A 600 5.36 -15.28 -62.32
N THR A 601 5.64 -15.20 -63.63
CA THR A 601 6.96 -15.40 -64.22
C THR A 601 7.79 -14.12 -64.31
N GLY A 602 7.25 -12.95 -63.95
CA GLY A 602 7.89 -11.65 -64.12
C GLY A 602 8.10 -11.20 -65.58
N ALA A 603 7.41 -11.84 -66.54
CA ALA A 603 7.56 -11.58 -67.97
C ALA A 603 6.82 -10.32 -68.48
N GLY A 604 5.91 -9.75 -67.68
CA GLY A 604 5.08 -8.61 -68.10
C GLY A 604 4.05 -8.94 -69.18
N VAL A 605 3.36 -7.91 -69.66
CA VAL A 605 2.39 -8.00 -70.77
C VAL A 605 2.87 -7.06 -71.89
N PRO A 606 3.30 -7.57 -73.06
CA PRO A 606 3.86 -6.76 -74.12
C PRO A 606 3.01 -5.53 -74.49
N GLY A 607 3.63 -4.36 -74.48
CA GLY A 607 2.97 -3.07 -74.77
C GLY A 607 2.09 -2.49 -73.65
N VAL A 608 1.87 -3.20 -72.53
CA VAL A 608 0.99 -2.75 -71.43
C VAL A 608 1.74 -2.70 -70.09
N PHE A 609 2.40 -3.79 -69.68
CA PHE A 609 3.18 -3.86 -68.44
C PHE A 609 4.59 -4.40 -68.72
N PRO A 610 5.66 -3.74 -68.27
CA PRO A 610 7.02 -4.14 -68.62
C PRO A 610 7.44 -5.47 -67.96
N PRO A 611 8.36 -6.22 -68.59
CA PRO A 611 9.02 -7.35 -67.94
C PRO A 611 9.88 -6.88 -66.76
N LEU A 612 9.89 -7.66 -65.69
CA LEU A 612 10.81 -7.51 -64.55
C LEU A 612 12.04 -8.41 -64.69
N VAL A 613 11.89 -9.58 -65.33
CA VAL A 613 13.00 -10.51 -65.57
C VAL A 613 13.99 -9.93 -66.60
N GLY A 614 15.25 -9.81 -66.21
CA GLY A 614 16.34 -9.23 -66.97
C GLY A 614 16.17 -7.74 -67.28
N SER A 615 15.32 -7.02 -66.55
CA SER A 615 15.02 -5.60 -66.77
C SER A 615 16.19 -4.71 -66.33
N GLU A 616 16.55 -3.72 -67.16
CA GLU A 616 17.56 -2.71 -66.83
C GLU A 616 17.18 -1.81 -65.64
N TRP A 617 15.92 -1.86 -65.18
CA TRP A 617 15.42 -1.16 -64.00
C TRP A 617 15.54 -2.00 -62.71
N VAL A 618 15.35 -3.32 -62.79
CA VAL A 618 15.48 -4.24 -61.65
C VAL A 618 16.96 -4.53 -61.35
N LEU A 619 17.78 -4.65 -62.39
CA LEU A 619 19.22 -4.94 -62.31
C LEU A 619 20.11 -3.69 -62.12
N ARG A 620 19.51 -2.50 -61.95
CA ARG A 620 20.27 -1.27 -61.68
C ARG A 620 20.66 -1.16 -60.20
N LYS A 621 21.24 0.00 -59.85
CA LYS A 621 21.54 0.35 -58.45
C LYS A 621 20.29 0.21 -57.56
N PRO A 622 20.43 -0.35 -56.35
CA PRO A 622 19.30 -0.79 -55.53
C PRO A 622 18.34 0.32 -55.10
N GLU A 623 18.81 1.56 -54.94
CA GLU A 623 17.99 2.71 -54.53
C GLU A 623 16.82 2.93 -55.52
N VAL A 624 17.07 2.70 -56.82
CA VAL A 624 16.09 2.95 -57.88
C VAL A 624 14.90 2.00 -57.79
N LEU A 625 15.13 0.71 -57.49
CA LEU A 625 14.05 -0.26 -57.37
C LEU A 625 13.24 -0.04 -56.08
N VAL A 626 13.92 0.28 -54.97
CA VAL A 626 13.29 0.61 -53.69
C VAL A 626 12.42 1.87 -53.84
N GLN A 627 12.92 2.94 -54.48
CA GLN A 627 12.16 4.17 -54.72
C GLN A 627 10.95 3.97 -55.66
N ILE A 628 11.07 3.12 -56.69
CA ILE A 628 9.95 2.79 -57.59
C ILE A 628 8.85 2.01 -56.86
N ILE A 629 9.19 1.10 -55.94
CA ILE A 629 8.19 0.37 -55.16
C ILE A 629 7.59 1.28 -54.07
N LEU A 630 8.40 2.15 -53.46
CA LEU A 630 7.91 3.13 -52.48
C LEU A 630 6.94 4.15 -53.09
N HIS A 631 7.20 4.69 -54.29
CA HIS A 631 6.42 5.82 -54.85
C HIS A 631 5.65 5.53 -56.13
N GLY A 632 5.69 4.29 -56.62
CA GLY A 632 5.14 3.92 -57.91
C GLY A 632 5.90 4.56 -59.08
N ILE A 633 5.37 4.39 -60.30
CA ILE A 633 5.89 5.08 -61.49
C ILE A 633 4.77 5.34 -62.49
N THR A 634 4.75 6.53 -63.08
CA THR A 634 3.77 6.94 -64.08
C THR A 634 4.46 7.65 -65.25
N GLY A 635 3.98 7.40 -66.48
CA GLY A 635 4.52 7.98 -67.71
C GLY A 635 5.22 6.97 -68.62
N GLU A 636 5.77 7.46 -69.74
CA GLU A 636 6.42 6.62 -70.73
C GLU A 636 7.83 6.20 -70.27
N ILE A 637 8.02 4.91 -70.07
CA ILE A 637 9.31 4.27 -69.78
C ILE A 637 9.71 3.32 -70.91
N THR A 638 11.02 3.16 -71.10
CA THR A 638 11.56 2.14 -72.01
C THR A 638 12.15 1.00 -71.19
N VAL A 639 11.80 -0.24 -71.55
CA VAL A 639 12.33 -1.47 -70.94
C VAL A 639 12.66 -2.46 -72.06
N LYS A 640 13.92 -2.93 -72.12
CA LYS A 640 14.45 -3.78 -73.20
C LYS A 640 14.13 -3.24 -74.61
N GLY A 641 14.30 -1.92 -74.80
CA GLY A 641 14.07 -1.23 -76.07
C GLY A 641 12.61 -1.05 -76.50
N ASN A 642 11.64 -1.54 -75.73
CA ASN A 642 10.21 -1.33 -75.97
C ASN A 642 9.65 -0.26 -75.04
N LYS A 643 8.72 0.55 -75.54
CA LYS A 643 8.05 1.62 -74.78
C LYS A 643 6.80 1.10 -74.08
N TYR A 644 6.62 1.52 -72.82
CA TYR A 644 5.46 1.23 -71.99
C TYR A 644 4.99 2.54 -71.35
N ASN A 645 3.69 2.83 -71.37
CA ASN A 645 3.11 4.04 -70.79
C ASN A 645 1.95 3.64 -69.86
N GLY A 646 2.32 3.06 -68.71
CA GLY A 646 1.39 2.56 -67.70
C GLY A 646 1.61 3.26 -66.35
N ALA A 647 0.65 3.10 -65.45
CA ALA A 647 0.74 3.57 -64.08
C ALA A 647 0.94 2.37 -63.14
N MET A 648 2.08 2.33 -62.45
CA MET A 648 2.32 1.43 -61.32
C MET A 648 1.95 2.16 -60.02
N PRO A 649 1.09 1.58 -59.16
CA PRO A 649 0.75 2.19 -57.88
C PRO A 649 1.94 2.17 -56.91
N GLU A 650 1.87 3.00 -55.86
CA GLU A 650 2.86 3.05 -54.80
C GLU A 650 2.58 2.02 -53.69
N PHE A 651 3.63 1.49 -53.06
CA PHE A 651 3.56 0.45 -52.02
C PHE A 651 4.21 0.85 -50.69
N ARG A 652 4.55 2.13 -50.49
CA ARG A 652 5.21 2.67 -49.26
C ARG A 652 4.47 2.45 -47.95
N GLU A 653 3.15 2.27 -48.01
CA GLU A 653 2.28 1.96 -46.86
C GLU A 653 1.79 0.50 -46.85
N LYS A 654 2.18 -0.31 -47.85
CA LYS A 654 1.71 -1.70 -48.05
C LYS A 654 2.70 -2.80 -47.66
N PHE A 655 3.98 -2.48 -47.60
CA PHE A 655 5.02 -3.39 -47.11
C PHE A 655 5.79 -2.69 -45.98
N ASN A 656 6.00 -3.37 -44.86
CA ASN A 656 6.92 -2.92 -43.83
C ASN A 656 8.38 -3.02 -44.30
N ASP A 657 9.34 -2.51 -43.52
CA ASP A 657 10.74 -2.44 -43.97
C ASP A 657 11.33 -3.86 -44.20
N GLU A 658 10.92 -4.87 -43.42
CA GLU A 658 11.32 -6.27 -43.60
C GLU A 658 10.69 -6.95 -44.84
N GLU A 659 9.39 -6.76 -45.08
CA GLU A 659 8.65 -7.26 -46.26
C GLU A 659 9.13 -6.59 -47.55
N MET A 660 9.42 -5.29 -47.48
CA MET A 660 10.00 -4.52 -48.57
C MET A 660 11.37 -5.10 -48.94
N THR A 661 12.22 -5.37 -47.95
CA THR A 661 13.49 -6.06 -48.17
C THR A 661 13.30 -7.48 -48.72
N ALA A 662 12.34 -8.26 -48.22
CA ALA A 662 12.07 -9.62 -48.69
C ALA A 662 11.61 -9.66 -50.16
N VAL A 663 10.66 -8.81 -50.56
CA VAL A 663 10.16 -8.77 -51.94
C VAL A 663 11.18 -8.14 -52.90
N VAL A 664 11.93 -7.12 -52.47
CA VAL A 664 13.01 -6.51 -53.27
C VAL A 664 14.15 -7.50 -53.50
N ASN A 665 14.52 -8.30 -52.50
CA ASN A 665 15.53 -9.33 -52.66
C ASN A 665 15.03 -10.43 -53.60
N TYR A 666 13.83 -10.99 -53.39
CA TYR A 666 13.23 -11.96 -54.32
C TYR A 666 13.23 -11.48 -55.79
N LEU A 667 12.85 -10.21 -56.03
CA LEU A 667 12.87 -9.58 -57.35
C LEU A 667 14.27 -9.48 -57.98
N ARG A 668 15.32 -9.30 -57.18
CA ARG A 668 16.70 -9.05 -57.62
C ARG A 668 17.57 -10.31 -57.73
N THR A 669 17.31 -11.33 -56.91
CA THR A 669 18.15 -12.53 -56.80
C THR A 669 17.48 -13.85 -57.21
N GLU A 670 16.15 -13.92 -57.27
CA GLU A 670 15.44 -15.19 -57.43
C GLU A 670 14.46 -15.20 -58.61
N LEU A 671 13.72 -14.11 -58.84
CA LEU A 671 12.72 -14.04 -59.91
C LEU A 671 13.35 -14.20 -61.31
N GLY A 672 13.05 -15.31 -61.97
CA GLY A 672 13.35 -15.57 -63.38
C GLY A 672 14.85 -15.62 -63.73
N GLY A 673 15.73 -15.83 -62.75
CA GLY A 673 17.19 -15.84 -62.96
C GLY A 673 17.84 -14.46 -62.96
N ASN A 674 17.20 -13.44 -62.39
CA ASN A 674 17.85 -12.17 -62.07
C ASN A 674 19.05 -12.40 -61.11
N SER A 675 20.14 -11.66 -61.31
CA SER A 675 21.33 -11.73 -60.47
C SER A 675 21.90 -10.33 -60.26
N ALA A 676 21.53 -9.71 -59.14
CA ALA A 676 22.00 -8.40 -58.70
C ALA A 676 22.11 -8.38 -57.16
N ASP A 677 22.95 -7.49 -56.63
CA ASP A 677 23.25 -7.46 -55.18
C ASP A 677 21.97 -7.24 -54.33
N PRO A 678 21.77 -8.01 -53.25
CA PRO A 678 20.65 -7.84 -52.33
C PRO A 678 20.77 -6.56 -51.48
N VAL A 679 19.66 -6.12 -50.91
CA VAL A 679 19.57 -4.99 -49.97
C VAL A 679 19.27 -5.45 -48.56
N ASP A 680 19.64 -4.64 -47.57
CA ASP A 680 19.26 -4.82 -46.17
C ASP A 680 18.13 -3.86 -45.75
N VAL A 681 17.59 -4.10 -44.55
CA VAL A 681 16.47 -3.32 -43.98
C VAL A 681 16.90 -1.89 -43.60
N ALA A 682 18.17 -1.68 -43.26
CA ALA A 682 18.69 -0.35 -42.89
C ALA A 682 18.81 0.57 -44.12
N PHE A 683 19.14 0.00 -45.28
CA PHE A 683 19.16 0.67 -46.57
C PHE A 683 17.78 1.21 -46.98
N VAL A 684 16.71 0.42 -46.82
CA VAL A 684 15.32 0.85 -47.07
C VAL A 684 14.90 1.98 -46.13
N LYS A 685 15.37 1.93 -44.88
CA LYS A 685 15.01 2.89 -43.81
C LYS A 685 15.68 4.27 -43.95
N ALA A 686 16.85 4.33 -44.58
CA ALA A 686 17.61 5.56 -44.76
C ALA A 686 16.96 6.55 -45.74
N GLU A 687 16.18 6.06 -46.70
CA GLU A 687 15.63 6.83 -47.83
C GLU A 687 14.37 7.67 -47.51
N ARG A 688 13.92 7.74 -46.23
CA ARG A 688 12.59 8.31 -45.88
C ARG A 688 12.53 9.79 -45.39
N PHE A 689 13.62 10.52 -45.10
CA PHE A 689 13.54 11.88 -44.48
C PHE A 689 14.68 12.90 -44.79
N SER A 690 14.35 14.21 -44.95
CA SER A 690 15.27 15.36 -44.73
C SER A 690 14.52 16.69 -44.41
N ALA A 691 15.23 17.74 -43.98
CA ALA A 691 14.72 18.94 -43.27
C ALA A 691 15.41 20.26 -43.75
N LEU A 692 15.24 21.50 -43.24
CA LEU A 692 14.60 22.17 -42.06
C LEU A 692 14.62 23.72 -42.34
N THR A 693 13.98 24.63 -41.57
CA THR A 693 14.59 25.96 -41.19
C THR A 693 13.82 26.92 -40.22
N ALA A 694 14.64 27.83 -39.65
CA ALA A 694 14.43 28.88 -38.65
C ALA A 694 13.42 30.01 -38.93
N GLU A 695 12.47 30.22 -38.00
CA GLU A 695 11.79 31.53 -37.76
C GLU A 695 11.48 31.75 -36.25
N THR A 696 12.21 31.06 -35.36
CA THR A 696 11.94 31.03 -33.90
C THR A 696 12.85 31.97 -33.09
N ALA A 697 13.72 32.76 -33.75
CA ALA A 697 14.88 33.41 -33.13
C ALA A 697 14.81 34.95 -33.03
N ARG A 698 13.63 35.58 -33.18
CA ARG A 698 13.56 37.05 -33.40
C ARG A 698 12.40 37.81 -32.74
N ARG A 699 11.86 37.34 -31.61
CA ARG A 699 10.82 38.04 -30.81
C ARG A 699 11.04 37.88 -29.29
N ASN A 700 12.26 37.99 -28.78
CA ASN A 700 12.94 39.26 -28.54
C ASN A 700 12.06 40.37 -27.88
N ASP A 701 12.32 40.61 -26.59
CA ASP A 701 13.14 41.78 -26.16
C ASP A 701 12.46 43.11 -25.76
N VAL A 702 11.12 43.25 -25.78
CA VAL A 702 10.48 44.60 -25.64
C VAL A 702 9.35 44.70 -24.58
N ALA A 703 9.24 43.78 -23.61
CA ALA A 703 8.20 43.84 -22.55
C ALA A 703 8.71 44.09 -21.12
N ALA A 704 10.03 44.30 -20.94
CA ALA A 704 10.62 44.82 -19.71
C ALA A 704 10.72 46.36 -19.83
N SER A 705 10.42 47.23 -18.85
CA SER A 705 10.80 47.20 -17.43
C SER A 705 10.05 48.28 -16.61
N PRO A 706 9.47 47.96 -15.43
CA PRO A 706 9.00 48.97 -14.47
C PRO A 706 10.08 49.30 -13.41
N ARG A 707 10.20 50.57 -12.99
CA ARG A 707 11.34 51.07 -12.18
C ARG A 707 11.31 50.64 -10.70
N LEU A 708 12.51 50.51 -10.12
CA LEU A 708 12.79 50.09 -8.73
C LEU A 708 13.26 51.29 -7.87
N ILE A 709 13.09 51.15 -6.55
CA ILE A 709 13.78 51.95 -5.53
C ILE A 709 15.29 51.63 -5.57
N SER A 710 16.14 52.65 -5.44
CA SER A 710 17.61 52.51 -5.42
C SER A 710 18.08 51.81 -4.14
N ASP A 711 18.89 50.77 -4.29
CA ASP A 711 19.44 50.07 -3.13
C ASP A 711 20.68 50.78 -2.58
N VAL A 712 20.65 51.13 -1.30
CA VAL A 712 21.65 52.00 -0.64
C VAL A 712 22.01 51.45 0.74
N GLU A 713 23.29 51.58 1.10
CA GLU A 713 23.85 51.04 2.32
C GLU A 713 23.45 51.89 3.55
N VAL A 714 22.81 51.23 4.52
CA VAL A 714 22.37 51.80 5.80
C VAL A 714 23.12 51.20 6.97
N LEU A 715 23.47 52.03 7.95
CA LEU A 715 24.14 51.63 9.18
C LEU A 715 23.12 51.22 10.24
N LEU A 716 23.28 50.01 10.77
CA LEU A 716 22.48 49.47 11.86
C LEU A 716 23.02 49.94 13.22
N PRO A 717 22.16 50.17 14.23
CA PRO A 717 22.58 50.53 15.58
C PRO A 717 23.52 49.51 16.22
N ALA A 718 23.53 48.25 15.75
CA ALA A 718 24.43 47.21 16.23
C ALA A 718 25.92 47.47 15.89
N GLY A 719 26.22 48.28 14.87
CA GLY A 719 27.59 48.55 14.40
C GLY A 719 28.01 47.79 13.14
N GLY A 720 27.04 47.41 12.30
CA GLY A 720 27.28 46.84 10.97
C GLY A 720 26.40 47.52 9.92
N SER A 721 26.71 47.34 8.64
CA SER A 721 25.92 47.87 7.52
C SER A 721 25.05 46.79 6.87
N THR A 722 23.99 47.23 6.20
CA THR A 722 23.14 46.38 5.35
C THR A 722 22.53 47.20 4.22
N GLN A 723 22.01 46.55 3.19
CA GLN A 723 21.33 47.22 2.07
C GLN A 723 19.87 47.52 2.43
N LEU A 724 19.37 48.70 2.06
CA LEU A 724 18.01 49.13 2.39
C LEU A 724 16.94 48.20 1.80
N SER A 725 17.14 47.69 0.58
CA SER A 725 16.24 46.70 -0.03
C SER A 725 16.20 45.38 0.76
N THR A 726 17.37 44.93 1.23
CA THR A 726 17.53 43.69 2.01
C THR A 726 16.85 43.83 3.36
N LEU A 727 17.03 44.98 4.03
CA LEU A 727 16.30 45.31 5.26
C LEU A 727 14.79 45.29 5.00
N LEU A 728 14.33 45.94 3.93
CA LEU A 728 12.91 46.06 3.56
C LEU A 728 12.26 44.72 3.15
N GLN A 729 13.01 43.72 2.70
CA GLN A 729 12.47 42.46 2.16
C GLN A 729 12.69 41.21 3.04
N ASN A 730 13.72 41.18 3.90
CA ASN A 730 14.23 39.97 4.57
C ASN A 730 13.22 39.09 5.32
N ASP A 731 12.11 39.66 5.81
CA ASP A 731 11.11 38.97 6.63
C ASP A 731 9.68 39.04 6.04
N GLY A 732 9.51 39.65 4.86
CA GLY A 732 8.21 39.82 4.21
C GLY A 732 7.19 40.70 4.95
N ARG A 733 7.58 41.40 6.02
CA ARG A 733 6.67 42.24 6.81
C ARG A 733 6.39 43.59 6.14
N ILE A 734 5.15 44.05 6.24
CA ILE A 734 4.79 45.41 5.80
C ILE A 734 5.49 46.41 6.72
N THR A 735 6.19 47.36 6.12
CA THR A 735 7.05 48.30 6.85
C THR A 735 6.46 49.70 6.78
N ILE A 736 6.20 50.32 7.94
CA ILE A 736 5.82 51.74 8.02
C ILE A 736 7.09 52.55 8.31
N VAL A 737 7.54 53.32 7.31
CA VAL A 737 8.81 54.06 7.32
C VAL A 737 8.56 55.54 7.62
N ASN A 738 9.32 56.11 8.54
CA ASN A 738 9.44 57.56 8.71
C ASN A 738 10.91 58.01 8.61
N PHE A 739 11.09 59.27 8.23
CA PHE A 739 12.39 59.94 8.26
C PHE A 739 12.46 60.84 9.49
N ILE A 740 13.60 60.84 10.19
CA ILE A 740 13.80 61.60 11.44
C ILE A 740 15.15 62.33 11.46
N TYR A 741 15.22 63.37 12.29
CA TYR A 741 16.45 64.07 12.65
C TYR A 741 16.63 63.95 14.17
N THR A 742 17.63 63.20 14.64
CA THR A 742 17.75 62.79 16.06
C THR A 742 17.96 63.95 17.03
N ARG A 743 18.47 65.08 16.57
CA ARG A 743 18.60 66.32 17.35
C ARG A 743 17.36 67.22 17.36
N CYS A 744 16.31 66.91 16.57
CA CYS A 744 15.08 67.71 16.55
C CYS A 744 14.24 67.49 17.82
N VAL A 745 14.12 68.53 18.64
CA VAL A 745 13.39 68.52 19.93
C VAL A 745 11.90 68.87 19.81
N THR A 746 11.38 69.02 18.60
CA THR A 746 9.98 69.42 18.33
C THR A 746 9.22 68.31 17.59
N LEU A 747 9.23 68.31 16.26
CA LEU A 747 8.41 67.43 15.43
C LEU A 747 8.81 65.96 15.54
N CYS A 748 10.12 65.67 15.62
CA CYS A 748 10.61 64.29 15.75
C CYS A 748 10.27 63.64 17.11
N LEU A 749 10.15 64.42 18.19
CA LEU A 749 9.68 63.92 19.49
C LEU A 749 8.17 63.59 19.46
N ALA A 750 7.38 64.40 18.76
CA ALA A 750 5.95 64.13 18.55
C ALA A 750 5.75 62.84 17.72
N MET A 751 6.42 62.73 16.56
CA MET A 751 6.38 61.52 15.73
C MET A 751 6.88 60.27 16.46
N GLY A 752 7.89 60.41 17.34
CA GLY A 752 8.36 59.31 18.20
C GLY A 752 7.32 58.85 19.22
N SER A 753 6.45 59.74 19.70
CA SER A 753 5.33 59.39 20.59
C SER A 753 4.22 58.66 19.83
N GLU A 754 3.93 59.06 18.59
CA GLU A 754 2.98 58.36 17.71
C GLU A 754 3.48 56.95 17.31
N TYR A 755 4.78 56.79 17.06
CA TYR A 755 5.35 55.45 16.80
C TYR A 755 5.32 54.54 18.04
N GLN A 756 5.40 55.07 19.26
CA GLN A 756 5.15 54.29 20.49
C GLN A 756 3.69 53.79 20.55
N GLN A 757 2.72 54.62 20.15
CA GLN A 757 1.30 54.21 20.07
C GLN A 757 1.09 53.12 19.00
N LEU A 758 1.69 53.28 17.82
CA LEU A 758 1.66 52.28 16.75
C LEU A 758 2.29 50.94 17.17
N GLN A 759 3.46 50.97 17.81
CA GLN A 759 4.13 49.77 18.33
C GLN A 759 3.22 49.04 19.33
N LYS A 760 2.55 49.78 20.22
CA LYS A 760 1.61 49.20 21.18
C LYS A 760 0.44 48.52 20.48
N ALA A 761 -0.20 49.19 19.51
CA ALA A 761 -1.33 48.63 18.77
C ALA A 761 -0.95 47.38 17.96
N ILE A 762 0.24 47.36 17.33
CA ILE A 762 0.74 46.19 16.59
C ILE A 762 0.91 44.97 17.52
N VAL A 763 1.42 45.17 18.74
CA VAL A 763 1.63 44.09 19.72
C VAL A 763 0.31 43.63 20.37
N GLU A 764 -0.59 44.56 20.72
CA GLU A 764 -1.91 44.22 21.31
C GLU A 764 -2.80 43.42 20.34
N GLU A 765 -2.63 43.60 19.03
CA GLU A 765 -3.35 42.85 17.99
C GLU A 765 -2.57 41.61 17.47
N GLY A 766 -1.39 41.32 18.01
CA GLY A 766 -0.60 40.14 17.64
C GLY A 766 0.03 40.20 16.24
N LEU A 767 0.24 41.40 15.70
CA LEU A 767 0.70 41.64 14.33
C LEU A 767 2.22 41.84 14.19
N GLN A 768 3.01 41.68 15.27
CA GLN A 768 4.47 41.88 15.28
C GLN A 768 5.22 41.05 14.22
N ASP A 769 4.71 39.86 13.88
CA ASP A 769 5.30 38.96 12.87
C ASP A 769 4.89 39.33 11.43
N ARG A 770 4.07 40.37 11.24
CA ARG A 770 3.50 40.78 9.92
C ARG A 770 3.66 42.27 9.60
N ILE A 771 3.74 43.14 10.60
CA ILE A 771 3.94 44.59 10.46
C ILE A 771 5.12 45.02 11.33
N ARG A 772 5.94 45.94 10.82
CA ARG A 772 7.03 46.58 11.56
C ARG A 772 7.14 48.07 11.25
N LEU A 773 7.82 48.80 12.13
CA LEU A 773 8.10 50.22 12.04
C LEU A 773 9.60 50.44 11.77
N LEU A 774 9.93 51.36 10.88
CA LEU A 774 11.31 51.72 10.55
C LEU A 774 11.48 53.24 10.62
N SER A 775 12.49 53.70 11.34
CA SER A 775 12.88 55.11 11.39
C SER A 775 14.26 55.30 10.76
N ILE A 776 14.30 56.03 9.65
CA ILE A 776 15.53 56.34 8.92
C ILE A 776 16.01 57.74 9.35
N SER A 777 17.15 57.81 10.05
CA SER A 777 17.79 59.08 10.35
C SER A 777 18.61 59.58 9.17
N PHE A 778 18.55 60.90 8.94
CA PHE A 778 19.39 61.61 7.99
C PHE A 778 20.30 62.65 8.65
N ASP A 779 20.37 62.69 10.00
CA ASP A 779 21.28 63.58 10.73
C ASP A 779 22.76 63.26 10.38
N PRO A 780 23.54 64.21 9.83
CA PRO A 780 24.93 63.97 9.44
C PRO A 780 25.87 63.65 10.61
N THR A 781 25.45 63.88 11.86
CA THR A 781 26.25 63.61 13.07
C THR A 781 25.92 62.27 13.74
N ASP A 782 24.94 61.51 13.23
CA ASP A 782 24.54 60.25 13.82
C ASP A 782 25.58 59.14 13.66
N SER A 783 25.82 58.44 14.77
CA SER A 783 26.56 57.18 14.80
C SER A 783 25.66 56.03 15.29
N PRO A 784 26.02 54.76 15.06
CA PRO A 784 25.30 53.61 15.62
C PRO A 784 25.11 53.70 17.14
N ASP A 785 26.09 54.27 17.87
CA ASP A 785 25.97 54.50 19.32
C ASP A 785 24.98 55.62 19.68
N HIS A 786 24.84 56.64 18.83
CA HIS A 786 23.81 57.66 19.04
C HIS A 786 22.42 57.07 18.85
N LEU A 787 22.20 56.31 17.76
CA LEU A 787 20.94 55.60 17.50
C LEU A 787 20.59 54.59 18.60
N ARG A 788 21.59 53.87 19.17
CA ARG A 788 21.40 52.96 20.32
C ARG A 788 20.92 53.68 21.59
N ARG A 789 21.27 54.95 21.78
CA ARG A 789 20.79 55.76 22.90
C ARG A 789 19.40 56.32 22.60
N TYR A 790 19.20 56.86 21.40
CA TYR A 790 17.94 57.43 20.95
C TYR A 790 16.78 56.42 20.97
N SER A 791 16.99 55.21 20.45
CA SER A 791 15.98 54.13 20.46
C SER A 791 15.59 53.68 21.88
N LYS A 792 16.53 53.70 22.84
CA LYS A 792 16.25 53.46 24.26
C LYS A 792 15.41 54.58 24.88
N THR A 793 15.72 55.84 24.58
CA THR A 793 14.90 56.99 25.00
C THR A 793 13.47 56.88 24.46
N MET A 794 13.31 56.42 23.22
CA MET A 794 12.01 56.19 22.56
C MET A 794 11.29 54.90 22.97
N LYS A 795 11.84 54.10 23.91
CA LYS A 795 11.25 52.82 24.37
C LYS A 795 10.89 51.85 23.24
N ALA A 796 11.70 51.84 22.18
CA ALA A 796 11.48 50.99 21.02
C ALA A 796 11.73 49.51 21.36
N ASN A 797 10.80 48.63 20.96
CA ASN A 797 10.97 47.20 20.96
C ASN A 797 11.68 46.79 19.65
N PRO A 798 12.93 46.27 19.69
CA PRO A 798 13.70 45.98 18.48
C PRO A 798 13.07 44.94 17.54
N ASP A 799 12.14 44.12 18.05
CA ASP A 799 11.41 43.14 17.25
C ASP A 799 10.34 43.79 16.34
N VAL A 800 9.86 45.00 16.71
CA VAL A 800 8.76 45.71 16.03
C VAL A 800 9.20 47.05 15.43
N TRP A 801 10.05 47.81 16.11
CA TRP A 801 10.49 49.15 15.70
C TRP A 801 12.01 49.25 15.64
N GLN A 802 12.52 49.52 14.45
CA GLN A 802 13.95 49.58 14.15
C GLN A 802 14.37 51.00 13.69
N PHE A 803 15.64 51.33 13.92
CA PHE A 803 16.26 52.60 13.56
C PHE A 803 17.47 52.33 12.69
N VAL A 804 17.71 53.17 11.67
CA VAL A 804 18.91 53.12 10.81
C VAL A 804 19.38 54.54 10.48
N THR A 805 20.63 54.71 10.06
CA THR A 805 21.13 55.97 9.47
C THR A 805 21.85 55.72 8.15
N MET A 806 21.95 56.75 7.31
CA MET A 806 22.51 56.68 5.96
C MET A 806 23.94 57.23 5.90
N MET A 807 24.81 56.54 5.14
CA MET A 807 26.17 57.00 4.87
C MET A 807 26.20 58.43 4.28
N PRO A 808 27.18 59.28 4.61
CA PRO A 808 27.25 60.64 4.08
C PRO A 808 27.58 60.67 2.57
N GLY A 809 26.90 61.54 1.82
CA GLY A 809 27.20 61.81 0.40
C GLY A 809 26.01 61.64 -0.54
N GLU A 810 26.29 61.55 -1.84
CA GLU A 810 25.31 61.53 -2.95
C GLU A 810 24.26 60.41 -2.81
N GLN A 811 24.62 59.28 -2.17
CA GLN A 811 23.70 58.17 -1.91
C GLN A 811 22.50 58.58 -1.04
N ARG A 812 22.72 59.49 -0.07
CA ARG A 812 21.65 60.01 0.79
C ARG A 812 20.60 60.75 -0.03
N GLN A 813 21.03 61.58 -0.98
CA GLN A 813 20.12 62.34 -1.81
C GLN A 813 19.23 61.42 -2.66
N ARG A 814 19.78 60.35 -3.25
CA ARG A 814 18.99 59.40 -4.05
C ARG A 814 17.89 58.70 -3.26
N VAL A 815 18.14 58.33 -2.00
CA VAL A 815 17.08 57.74 -1.13
C VAL A 815 16.02 58.78 -0.77
N LEU A 816 16.43 60.04 -0.53
CA LEU A 816 15.48 61.12 -0.29
C LEU A 816 14.64 61.42 -1.56
N ASP A 817 15.25 61.39 -2.75
CA ASP A 817 14.58 61.57 -4.03
C ASP A 817 13.59 60.42 -4.33
N ASP A 818 13.99 59.16 -4.09
CA ASP A 818 13.15 57.96 -4.29
C ASP A 818 11.92 57.92 -3.35
N PHE A 819 12.01 58.54 -2.17
CA PHE A 819 10.92 58.66 -1.21
C PHE A 819 10.22 60.04 -1.22
N GLY A 820 10.68 61.01 -2.02
CA GLY A 820 10.10 62.35 -2.13
C GLY A 820 10.31 63.25 -0.91
N ILE A 821 11.41 63.08 -0.18
CA ILE A 821 11.75 63.87 1.02
C ILE A 821 12.57 65.10 0.64
N VAL A 822 12.06 66.28 0.96
CA VAL A 822 12.71 67.59 0.70
C VAL A 822 13.15 68.17 2.04
N VAL A 823 14.43 68.57 2.13
CA VAL A 823 15.04 69.12 3.34
C VAL A 823 15.51 70.55 3.08
N ILE A 824 15.15 71.50 3.95
CA ILE A 824 15.45 72.93 3.85
C ILE A 824 16.18 73.36 5.14
N PRO A 825 17.32 74.07 5.07
CA PRO A 825 18.03 74.54 6.26
C PRO A 825 17.29 75.70 6.94
N ALA A 826 17.22 75.66 8.27
CA ALA A 826 16.59 76.67 9.13
C ALA A 826 17.63 77.34 10.07
N PRO A 827 17.29 78.45 10.75
CA PRO A 827 18.20 79.10 11.70
C PRO A 827 18.62 78.17 12.85
N PHE A 828 19.80 78.41 13.44
CA PHE A 828 20.37 77.66 14.59
C PHE A 828 20.77 76.19 14.33
N ASP A 829 21.31 75.87 13.15
CA ASP A 829 21.72 74.50 12.73
C ASP A 829 20.56 73.48 12.68
N GLU A 830 19.32 73.96 12.60
CA GLU A 830 18.13 73.15 12.41
C GLU A 830 17.82 72.92 10.90
N TYR A 831 17.07 71.87 10.61
CA TYR A 831 16.61 71.53 9.24
C TYR A 831 15.11 71.21 9.29
N GLU A 832 14.33 71.84 8.41
CA GLU A 832 12.93 71.53 8.18
C GLU A 832 12.80 70.51 7.04
N HIS A 833 11.86 69.57 7.15
CA HIS A 833 11.55 68.63 6.08
C HIS A 833 10.05 68.27 6.06
N ASN A 834 9.56 67.75 4.94
CA ASN A 834 8.22 67.17 4.89
C ASN A 834 8.16 65.89 5.76
N ALA A 835 7.29 65.90 6.76
CA ALA A 835 7.07 64.78 7.66
C ALA A 835 5.90 63.92 7.16
N ALA A 836 6.16 62.63 6.90
CA ALA A 836 5.14 61.69 6.45
C ALA A 836 5.51 60.23 6.80
N TYR A 837 4.49 59.39 6.90
CA TYR A 837 4.59 57.94 7.08
C TYR A 837 4.44 57.23 5.73
N HIS A 838 5.39 56.37 5.39
CA HIS A 838 5.47 55.68 4.10
C HIS A 838 5.21 54.19 4.31
N VAL A 839 4.13 53.67 3.73
CA VAL A 839 3.80 52.24 3.84
C VAL A 839 4.44 51.49 2.68
N VAL A 840 5.43 50.65 3.00
CA VAL A 840 6.24 49.87 2.05
C VAL A 840 5.87 48.40 2.14
N SER A 841 5.57 47.80 0.98
CA SER A 841 5.24 46.37 0.83
C SER A 841 6.52 45.53 0.66
N SER A 842 6.38 44.21 0.57
CA SER A 842 7.49 43.28 0.33
C SER A 842 8.11 43.34 -1.09
N GLU A 843 7.53 44.13 -2.00
CA GLU A 843 8.17 44.50 -3.28
C GLU A 843 8.82 45.89 -3.14
N PRO A 844 10.00 46.16 -3.74
CA PRO A 844 10.72 47.43 -3.64
C PRO A 844 10.08 48.53 -4.51
N ARG A 845 8.83 48.88 -4.18
CA ARG A 845 7.99 49.88 -4.83
C ARG A 845 7.25 50.68 -3.75
N LEU A 846 7.30 52.00 -3.83
CA LEU A 846 6.70 52.90 -2.85
C LEU A 846 5.17 52.72 -2.86
N GLY A 847 4.61 52.22 -1.75
CA GLY A 847 3.21 51.80 -1.69
C GLY A 847 2.23 52.97 -1.59
N ARG A 848 2.30 53.73 -0.49
CA ARG A 848 1.58 55.00 -0.25
C ARG A 848 2.32 55.89 0.76
N ILE A 849 2.04 57.19 0.70
CA ILE A 849 2.46 58.21 1.66
C ILE A 849 1.23 58.65 2.46
N VAL A 850 1.37 58.83 3.78
CA VAL A 850 0.33 59.22 4.73
C VAL A 850 0.88 60.36 5.60
N ASP A 851 0.05 61.34 5.97
CA ASP A 851 0.48 62.50 6.76
C ASP A 851 0.86 62.11 8.21
N TYR A 852 1.78 62.87 8.82
CA TYR A 852 2.31 62.59 10.16
C TYR A 852 1.27 62.74 11.29
N GLY A 853 0.17 63.46 11.04
CA GLY A 853 -0.94 63.61 11.96
C GLY A 853 -1.90 62.41 12.04
N GLU A 854 -1.77 61.40 11.16
CA GLU A 854 -2.70 60.27 11.04
C GLU A 854 -2.02 58.89 11.16
N PRO A 855 -1.26 58.61 12.24
CA PRO A 855 -0.50 57.35 12.37
C PRO A 855 -1.40 56.11 12.34
N MET A 856 -2.57 56.15 12.99
CA MET A 856 -3.53 55.04 12.97
C MET A 856 -4.12 54.78 11.57
N LEU A 857 -4.14 55.78 10.67
CA LEU A 857 -4.51 55.56 9.28
C LEU A 857 -3.40 54.82 8.51
N ALA A 858 -2.12 55.12 8.78
CA ALA A 858 -1.01 54.34 8.22
C ALA A 858 -1.06 52.86 8.66
N LEU A 859 -1.41 52.60 9.93
CA LEU A 859 -1.66 51.23 10.41
C LEU A 859 -2.91 50.59 9.78
N ALA A 860 -3.99 51.34 9.58
CA ALA A 860 -5.17 50.85 8.87
C ALA A 860 -4.86 50.51 7.40
N TYR A 861 -4.02 51.28 6.72
CA TYR A 861 -3.52 50.94 5.38
C TYR A 861 -2.60 49.72 5.40
N ALA A 862 -1.72 49.57 6.39
CA ALA A 862 -0.89 48.37 6.53
C ALA A 862 -1.76 47.11 6.77
N LYS A 863 -2.76 47.18 7.64
CA LYS A 863 -3.74 46.09 7.86
C LYS A 863 -4.57 45.79 6.62
N ARG A 864 -5.04 46.81 5.89
CA ARG A 864 -5.75 46.62 4.62
C ARG A 864 -4.86 45.98 3.56
N ALA A 865 -3.58 46.30 3.52
CA ALA A 865 -2.61 45.64 2.67
C ALA A 865 -2.35 44.19 3.10
N LEU A 866 -2.35 43.87 4.40
CA LEU A 866 -2.36 42.47 4.88
C LEU A 866 -3.65 41.74 4.47
N GLU A 867 -4.83 42.35 4.64
CA GLU A 867 -6.09 41.76 4.19
C GLU A 867 -6.14 41.55 2.68
N ASP A 868 -5.61 42.49 1.89
CA ASP A 868 -5.53 42.35 0.44
C ASP A 868 -4.49 41.30 0.04
N LEU A 869 -3.39 41.12 0.79
CA LEU A 869 -2.46 40.01 0.62
C LEU A 869 -3.09 38.66 1.00
N ASP A 870 -3.87 38.61 2.08
CA ASP A 870 -4.55 37.39 2.54
C ASP A 870 -5.69 37.01 1.58
N LYS A 871 -6.47 37.99 1.11
CA LYS A 871 -7.47 37.81 0.04
C LYS A 871 -6.80 37.40 -1.27
N LYS A 872 -5.67 38.02 -1.68
CA LYS A 872 -4.91 37.59 -2.87
C LYS A 872 -4.37 36.18 -2.73
N GLY A 873 -3.81 35.80 -1.58
CA GLY A 873 -3.30 34.45 -1.31
C GLY A 873 -4.42 33.41 -1.35
N ALA A 874 -5.57 33.72 -0.75
CA ALA A 874 -6.75 32.88 -0.83
C ALA A 874 -7.34 32.77 -2.25
N ILE A 875 -7.44 33.89 -2.97
CA ILE A 875 -7.92 33.92 -4.36
C ILE A 875 -6.94 33.16 -5.25
N ALA A 876 -5.63 33.28 -5.05
CA ALA A 876 -4.62 32.51 -5.76
C ALA A 876 -4.74 31.00 -5.48
N LEU A 877 -4.97 30.59 -4.24
CA LEU A 877 -5.22 29.18 -3.88
C LEU A 877 -6.55 28.66 -4.46
N ALA A 878 -7.60 29.48 -4.50
CA ALA A 878 -8.90 29.12 -5.09
C ALA A 878 -8.82 29.06 -6.63
N LEU A 879 -8.11 29.98 -7.27
CA LEU A 879 -7.80 29.95 -8.70
C LEU A 879 -6.92 28.75 -9.06
N LEU A 880 -5.92 28.42 -8.23
CA LEU A 880 -5.12 27.22 -8.41
C LEU A 880 -5.96 25.95 -8.30
N ALA A 881 -6.85 25.86 -7.30
CA ALA A 881 -7.79 24.75 -7.19
C ALA A 881 -8.70 24.63 -8.43
N ALA A 882 -9.24 25.76 -8.92
CA ALA A 882 -10.05 25.80 -10.12
C ALA A 882 -9.26 25.42 -11.39
N LEU A 883 -8.01 25.86 -11.52
CA LEU A 883 -7.11 25.53 -12.63
C LEU A 883 -6.73 24.05 -12.63
N LEU A 884 -6.44 23.46 -11.47
CA LEU A 884 -6.15 22.02 -11.33
C LEU A 884 -7.37 21.17 -11.68
N PHE A 885 -8.56 21.56 -11.20
CA PHE A 885 -9.81 20.88 -11.56
C PHE A 885 -10.14 21.04 -13.05
N ALA A 886 -9.97 22.24 -13.60
CA ALA A 886 -10.20 22.51 -15.03
C ALA A 886 -9.21 21.74 -15.92
N ALA A 887 -7.94 21.62 -15.53
CA ALA A 887 -6.97 20.80 -16.25
C ALA A 887 -7.36 19.32 -16.24
N ALA A 888 -7.80 18.78 -15.10
CA ALA A 888 -8.30 17.41 -15.01
C ALA A 888 -9.56 17.19 -15.86
N ALA A 889 -10.52 18.13 -15.84
CA ALA A 889 -11.79 18.00 -16.57
C ALA A 889 -11.66 18.24 -18.09
N PHE A 890 -10.87 19.23 -18.51
CA PHE A 890 -10.70 19.58 -19.93
C PHE A 890 -9.84 18.55 -20.68
N TRP A 891 -8.83 17.98 -20.01
CA TRP A 891 -7.99 16.92 -20.54
C TRP A 891 -8.38 15.53 -20.05
N ASP A 892 -9.64 15.30 -19.65
CA ASP A 892 -10.12 13.99 -19.18
C ASP A 892 -9.77 12.88 -20.17
N ARG A 893 -10.24 12.95 -21.43
CA ARG A 893 -9.98 11.93 -22.46
C ARG A 893 -8.49 11.58 -22.67
N PRO A 894 -7.57 12.53 -22.94
CA PRO A 894 -6.16 12.19 -23.11
C PRO A 894 -5.49 11.74 -21.80
N LEU A 895 -5.92 12.23 -20.62
CA LEU A 895 -5.38 11.78 -19.34
C LEU A 895 -5.94 10.43 -18.88
N THR A 896 -7.12 10.01 -19.35
CA THR A 896 -7.68 8.67 -19.11
C THR A 896 -7.44 7.71 -20.28
N ALA A 897 -6.68 8.09 -21.31
CA ALA A 897 -6.35 7.22 -22.44
C ALA A 897 -5.30 6.16 -22.08
N SER A 898 -4.42 6.47 -21.13
CA SER A 898 -3.45 5.52 -20.58
C SER A 898 -3.61 5.37 -19.07
N MET A 899 -3.30 4.17 -18.55
CA MET A 899 -3.37 3.89 -17.11
C MET A 899 -2.37 4.73 -16.32
N SER A 900 -1.18 4.92 -16.91
CA SER A 900 -0.09 5.75 -16.40
C SER A 900 -0.54 7.21 -16.18
N LEU A 901 -1.19 7.84 -17.16
CA LEU A 901 -1.72 9.21 -17.01
C LEU A 901 -2.93 9.27 -16.07
N HIS A 902 -3.81 8.28 -16.09
CA HIS A 902 -5.01 8.28 -15.24
C HIS A 902 -4.62 8.22 -13.76
N MET A 903 -3.67 7.35 -13.40
CA MET A 903 -3.29 7.14 -12.01
C MET A 903 -2.22 8.10 -11.49
N LEU A 904 -1.24 8.48 -12.33
CA LEU A 904 -0.12 9.32 -11.89
C LEU A 904 -0.33 10.82 -12.15
N VAL A 905 -1.33 11.20 -12.96
CA VAL A 905 -1.64 12.61 -13.29
C VAL A 905 -3.09 12.98 -13.00
N HIS A 906 -4.08 12.29 -13.58
CA HIS A 906 -5.50 12.68 -13.46
C HIS A 906 -6.02 12.60 -12.01
N ILE A 907 -5.82 11.46 -11.36
CA ILE A 907 -6.22 11.23 -9.97
C ILE A 907 -5.51 12.22 -9.02
N PRO A 908 -4.17 12.39 -9.08
CA PRO A 908 -3.46 13.40 -8.29
C PRO A 908 -3.92 14.84 -8.53
N LEU A 909 -4.22 15.27 -9.77
CA LEU A 909 -4.75 16.61 -10.04
C LEU A 909 -6.08 16.87 -9.30
N LEU A 910 -6.98 15.90 -9.28
CA LEU A 910 -8.25 16.00 -8.55
C LEU A 910 -8.03 16.08 -7.03
N VAL A 911 -7.17 15.23 -6.47
CA VAL A 911 -6.84 15.27 -5.03
C VAL A 911 -6.15 16.60 -4.65
N LEU A 912 -5.22 17.10 -5.47
CA LEU A 912 -4.54 18.38 -5.25
C LEU A 912 -5.49 19.58 -5.37
N SER A 913 -6.48 19.54 -6.26
CA SER A 913 -7.53 20.57 -6.32
C SER A 913 -8.36 20.61 -5.03
N GLY A 914 -8.67 19.45 -4.43
CA GLY A 914 -9.32 19.36 -3.13
C GLY A 914 -8.48 19.89 -1.97
N ILE A 915 -7.18 19.55 -1.95
CA ILE A 915 -6.22 20.04 -0.93
C ILE A 915 -6.11 21.57 -1.00
N THR A 916 -5.90 22.12 -2.20
CA THR A 916 -5.75 23.57 -2.42
C THR A 916 -7.04 24.34 -2.14
N LEU A 917 -8.22 23.77 -2.47
CA LEU A 917 -9.52 24.32 -2.08
C LEU A 917 -9.70 24.38 -0.56
N GLN A 918 -9.35 23.31 0.17
CA GLN A 918 -9.44 23.30 1.64
C GLN A 918 -8.45 24.28 2.29
N LEU A 919 -7.28 24.48 1.68
CA LEU A 919 -6.35 25.53 2.10
C LEU A 919 -6.94 26.93 1.87
N ALA A 920 -7.50 27.21 0.69
CA ALA A 920 -8.15 28.49 0.38
C ALA A 920 -9.31 28.82 1.35
N LEU A 921 -10.19 27.84 1.61
CA LEU A 921 -11.32 27.96 2.54
C LEU A 921 -10.88 28.23 3.99
N ARG A 922 -9.68 27.79 4.38
CA ARG A 922 -9.08 28.12 5.68
C ARG A 922 -8.39 29.49 5.66
N TYR A 923 -7.70 29.84 4.57
CA TYR A 923 -6.87 31.05 4.46
C TYR A 923 -7.69 32.34 4.49
N GLN A 924 -8.89 32.33 3.90
CA GLN A 924 -9.82 33.47 3.98
C GLN A 924 -10.38 33.74 5.38
N GLY A 925 -10.17 32.82 6.35
CA GLY A 925 -10.90 32.85 7.61
C GLY A 925 -12.41 32.89 7.42
N VAL A 926 -12.94 32.26 6.34
CA VAL A 926 -14.34 32.44 5.93
C VAL A 926 -15.23 32.20 7.13
N GLY A 927 -15.96 33.25 7.52
CA GLY A 927 -17.11 33.15 8.40
C GLY A 927 -18.17 32.31 7.69
N ARG A 928 -17.97 30.98 7.72
CA ARG A 928 -18.98 30.02 7.28
C ARG A 928 -20.27 30.41 7.96
N SER A 929 -21.35 30.53 7.18
CA SER A 929 -22.64 30.94 7.72
C SER A 929 -22.98 30.10 8.95
N ALA A 930 -23.69 30.68 9.92
CA ALA A 930 -24.03 29.98 11.17
C ALA A 930 -24.70 28.62 10.88
N ALA A 931 -25.48 28.53 9.80
CA ALA A 931 -26.05 27.29 9.26
C ALA A 931 -24.99 26.26 8.83
N MET A 932 -23.97 26.66 8.05
CA MET A 932 -22.88 25.76 7.62
C MET A 932 -21.99 25.32 8.81
N GLN A 933 -21.78 26.18 9.80
CA GLN A 933 -21.09 25.79 11.04
C GLN A 933 -21.91 24.81 11.88
N ALA A 934 -23.23 25.04 12.02
CA ALA A 934 -24.12 24.12 12.72
C ALA A 934 -24.17 22.74 12.04
N LEU A 935 -24.24 22.70 10.70
CA LEU A 935 -24.26 21.47 9.91
C LEU A 935 -22.97 20.64 10.07
N LEU A 936 -21.79 21.30 10.09
CA LEU A 936 -20.50 20.62 10.17
C LEU A 936 -19.99 20.37 11.60
N ARG A 937 -20.65 20.93 12.62
CA ARG A 937 -20.30 20.74 14.05
C ARG A 937 -20.20 19.26 14.48
N PRO A 938 -21.10 18.34 14.10
CA PRO A 938 -21.01 16.93 14.48
C PRO A 938 -19.77 16.26 13.88
N TYR A 939 -19.50 16.54 12.59
CA TYR A 939 -18.29 16.06 11.92
C TYR A 939 -17.02 16.58 12.62
N TYR A 940 -16.98 17.85 13.04
CA TYR A 940 -15.80 18.39 13.72
C TYR A 940 -15.57 17.86 15.13
N ALA A 941 -16.62 17.47 15.85
CA ALA A 941 -16.50 16.78 17.12
C ALA A 941 -15.99 15.33 16.94
N LEU A 942 -16.51 14.60 15.95
CA LEU A 942 -16.02 13.26 15.61
C LEU A 942 -14.57 13.30 15.11
N ASN A 943 -14.23 14.30 14.29
CA ASN A 943 -12.93 14.47 13.66
C ASN A 943 -11.98 15.38 14.49
N GLU A 944 -12.09 15.37 15.82
CA GLU A 944 -11.23 16.17 16.72
C GLU A 944 -9.74 15.83 16.51
N TYR A 945 -9.41 14.54 16.56
CA TYR A 945 -8.04 14.02 16.36
C TYR A 945 -7.70 13.68 14.90
N GLY A 946 -8.51 14.12 13.92
CA GLY A 946 -8.33 13.83 12.50
C GLY A 946 -8.62 12.37 12.05
N LEU A 947 -8.78 11.43 12.99
CA LEU A 947 -8.81 10.00 12.73
C LEU A 947 -9.94 9.55 11.76
N PRO A 948 -11.23 9.90 11.94
CA PRO A 948 -12.29 9.48 11.01
C PRO A 948 -12.06 9.94 9.57
N GLY A 949 -11.59 11.17 9.36
CA GLY A 949 -11.31 11.65 8.01
C GLY A 949 -10.11 10.96 7.36
N LEU A 950 -9.07 10.59 8.11
CA LEU A 950 -7.98 9.76 7.57
C LEU A 950 -8.46 8.36 7.19
N ILE A 951 -9.34 7.75 7.99
CA ILE A 951 -9.96 6.45 7.67
C ILE A 951 -10.76 6.55 6.36
N MET A 952 -11.61 7.58 6.20
CA MET A 952 -12.37 7.80 4.96
C MET A 952 -11.46 8.02 3.75
N VAL A 953 -10.37 8.77 3.92
CA VAL A 953 -9.35 8.99 2.87
C VAL A 953 -8.67 7.68 2.48
N SER A 954 -8.31 6.81 3.44
CA SER A 954 -7.75 5.49 3.15
C SER A 954 -8.72 4.58 2.38
N PHE A 955 -10.01 4.56 2.74
CA PHE A 955 -11.01 3.80 2.00
C PHE A 955 -11.20 4.34 0.56
N ALA A 956 -11.29 5.66 0.39
CA ALA A 956 -11.39 6.27 -0.93
C ALA A 956 -10.15 6.00 -1.79
N ALA A 957 -8.95 6.14 -1.22
CA ALA A 957 -7.68 5.82 -1.87
C ALA A 957 -7.62 4.35 -2.32
N ALA A 958 -7.95 3.42 -1.42
CA ALA A 958 -7.95 1.99 -1.71
C ALA A 958 -8.93 1.64 -2.83
N TYR A 959 -10.14 2.23 -2.82
CA TYR A 959 -11.14 2.02 -3.86
C TYR A 959 -10.65 2.49 -5.25
N TRP A 960 -10.08 3.70 -5.34
CA TRP A 960 -9.57 4.24 -6.61
C TRP A 960 -8.25 3.60 -7.08
N MET A 961 -7.65 2.73 -6.27
CA MET A 961 -6.55 1.83 -6.66
C MET A 961 -7.04 0.46 -7.16
N VAL A 962 -8.35 0.19 -7.18
CA VAL A 962 -8.88 -1.07 -7.73
C VAL A 962 -8.98 -0.99 -9.25
N PRO A 963 -8.37 -1.92 -10.02
CA PRO A 963 -8.46 -1.98 -11.48
C PRO A 963 -9.89 -1.87 -12.03
N LYS A 964 -10.82 -2.59 -11.41
CA LYS A 964 -12.25 -2.59 -11.77
C LYS A 964 -12.89 -1.20 -11.67
N ALA A 965 -12.49 -0.38 -10.70
CA ALA A 965 -12.99 0.99 -10.53
C ALA A 965 -12.47 1.94 -11.62
N LEU A 966 -11.22 1.72 -12.10
CA LEU A 966 -10.65 2.46 -13.23
C LEU A 966 -11.36 2.10 -14.54
N ASP A 967 -11.66 0.80 -14.76
CA ASP A 967 -12.47 0.34 -15.89
C ASP A 967 -13.89 0.95 -15.85
N ASP A 968 -14.58 0.91 -14.69
CA ASP A 968 -15.95 1.43 -14.57
C ASP A 968 -16.06 2.94 -14.85
N VAL A 969 -15.03 3.73 -14.50
CA VAL A 969 -14.98 5.17 -14.82
C VAL A 969 -15.06 5.44 -16.32
N LEU A 970 -14.52 4.57 -17.16
CA LEU A 970 -14.49 4.77 -18.61
C LEU A 970 -15.83 4.45 -19.30
N VAL A 971 -16.64 3.57 -18.71
CA VAL A 971 -17.91 3.09 -19.29
C VAL A 971 -19.16 3.60 -18.59
N SER A 972 -19.06 4.06 -17.33
CA SER A 972 -20.19 4.42 -16.48
C SER A 972 -20.15 5.92 -16.11
N PRO A 973 -21.01 6.77 -16.71
CA PRO A 973 -21.08 8.19 -16.37
C PRO A 973 -21.33 8.48 -14.86
N PRO A 974 -22.13 7.68 -14.13
CA PRO A 974 -22.22 7.78 -12.67
C PRO A 974 -20.87 7.55 -11.97
N MET A 975 -20.06 6.58 -12.42
CA MET A 975 -18.76 6.30 -11.83
C MET A 975 -17.72 7.39 -12.16
N ALA A 976 -17.72 7.90 -13.39
CA ALA A 976 -16.93 9.07 -13.74
C ALA A 976 -17.27 10.27 -12.85
N THR A 977 -18.57 10.54 -12.63
CA THR A 977 -19.03 11.60 -11.71
C THR A 977 -18.57 11.35 -10.27
N ALA A 978 -18.62 10.10 -9.81
CA ALA A 978 -18.13 9.70 -8.50
C ALA A 978 -16.60 9.88 -8.34
N LYS A 979 -15.81 9.67 -9.40
CA LYS A 979 -14.36 9.97 -9.42
C LYS A 979 -14.11 11.45 -9.15
N TYR A 980 -14.74 12.33 -9.92
CA TYR A 980 -14.57 13.79 -9.80
C TYR A 980 -14.98 14.31 -8.41
N ILE A 981 -16.15 13.93 -7.91
CA ILE A 981 -16.62 14.37 -6.58
C ILE A 981 -15.79 13.74 -5.47
N GLY A 982 -15.56 12.42 -5.54
CA GLY A 982 -14.90 11.64 -4.50
C GLY A 982 -13.45 12.04 -4.26
N LEU A 983 -12.66 12.24 -5.32
CA LEU A 983 -11.24 12.59 -5.19
C LEU A 983 -11.01 14.03 -4.71
N VAL A 984 -11.86 14.97 -5.12
CA VAL A 984 -11.82 16.35 -4.59
C VAL A 984 -12.19 16.36 -3.10
N LEU A 985 -13.26 15.68 -2.70
CA LEU A 985 -13.63 15.55 -1.29
C LEU A 985 -12.56 14.81 -0.47
N MET A 986 -11.93 13.78 -1.03
CA MET A 986 -10.78 13.09 -0.41
C MET A 986 -9.62 14.05 -0.14
N GLY A 987 -9.25 14.90 -1.10
CA GLY A 987 -8.22 15.93 -0.91
C GLY A 987 -8.56 16.93 0.19
N MET A 988 -9.82 17.38 0.24
CA MET A 988 -10.30 18.29 1.30
C MET A 988 -10.27 17.64 2.69
N LEU A 989 -10.79 16.41 2.80
CA LEU A 989 -10.81 15.64 4.05
C LEU A 989 -9.40 15.31 4.53
N PHE A 990 -8.50 14.94 3.62
CA PHE A 990 -7.09 14.69 3.93
C PHE A 990 -6.45 15.92 4.57
N MET A 991 -6.50 17.08 3.92
CA MET A 991 -5.85 18.29 4.45
C MET A 991 -6.44 18.74 5.80
N GLU A 992 -7.74 18.56 6.00
CA GLU A 992 -8.44 18.88 7.25
C GLU A 992 -8.03 17.96 8.41
N SER A 993 -8.00 16.65 8.15
CA SER A 993 -7.66 15.64 9.16
C SER A 993 -6.18 15.53 9.44
N TRP A 994 -5.33 15.61 8.42
CA TRP A 994 -3.88 15.43 8.52
C TRP A 994 -3.23 16.41 9.51
N ARG A 995 -3.69 17.68 9.50
CA ARG A 995 -3.20 18.71 10.45
C ARG A 995 -3.62 18.42 11.90
N ARG A 996 -4.80 17.84 12.12
CA ARG A 996 -5.33 17.50 13.45
C ARG A 996 -4.72 16.21 14.01
N ALA A 997 -4.31 15.29 13.13
CA ALA A 997 -3.74 14.02 13.50
C ALA A 997 -2.42 14.17 14.26
N HIS A 998 -2.29 13.43 15.36
CA HIS A 998 -1.04 13.25 16.10
C HIS A 998 0.02 12.56 15.23
N LEU A 999 1.30 12.76 15.52
CA LEU A 999 2.42 12.22 14.71
C LEU A 999 2.31 10.70 14.49
N VAL A 1000 1.90 9.94 15.51
CA VAL A 1000 1.68 8.48 15.42
C VAL A 1000 0.60 8.13 14.39
N PHE A 1001 -0.51 8.89 14.33
CA PHE A 1001 -1.55 8.67 13.33
C PHE A 1001 -1.08 9.10 11.93
N ARG A 1002 -0.32 10.20 11.81
CA ARG A 1002 0.31 10.59 10.53
C ARG A 1002 1.21 9.47 9.99
N LEU A 1003 2.12 8.96 10.84
CA LEU A 1003 2.99 7.83 10.54
C LEU A 1003 2.20 6.59 10.10
N PHE A 1004 1.15 6.23 10.86
CA PHE A 1004 0.32 5.07 10.55
C PHE A 1004 -0.40 5.20 9.20
N PHE A 1005 -1.16 6.28 8.98
CA PHE A 1005 -2.00 6.41 7.78
C PHE A 1005 -1.20 6.66 6.50
N PHE A 1006 -0.09 7.41 6.58
CA PHE A 1006 0.75 7.67 5.42
C PHE A 1006 1.74 6.55 5.14
N GLY A 1007 2.22 5.86 6.18
CA GLY A 1007 2.89 4.57 6.04
C GLY A 1007 1.95 3.55 5.37
N ASN A 1008 0.68 3.49 5.78
CA ASN A 1008 -0.32 2.60 5.16
C ASN A 1008 -0.57 2.96 3.70
N PHE A 1009 -0.83 4.23 3.39
CA PHE A 1009 -1.07 4.69 2.03
C PHE A 1009 0.13 4.46 1.11
N SER A 1010 1.34 4.83 1.54
CA SER A 1010 2.56 4.65 0.73
C SER A 1010 2.87 3.17 0.52
N TRP A 1011 2.70 2.35 1.56
CA TRP A 1011 2.87 0.90 1.45
C TRP A 1011 1.83 0.28 0.50
N MET A 1012 0.55 0.61 0.66
CA MET A 1012 -0.53 0.17 -0.24
C MET A 1012 -0.25 0.58 -1.69
N MET A 1013 0.28 1.79 -1.91
CA MET A 1013 0.69 2.27 -3.22
C MET A 1013 1.90 1.51 -3.79
N ALA A 1014 2.88 1.13 -2.97
CA ALA A 1014 3.96 0.23 -3.38
C ALA A 1014 3.45 -1.16 -3.76
N ILE A 1015 2.51 -1.71 -2.99
CA ILE A 1015 1.89 -3.02 -3.26
C ILE A 1015 1.11 -2.99 -4.58
N VAL A 1016 0.27 -1.98 -4.78
CA VAL A 1016 -0.52 -1.81 -6.01
C VAL A 1016 0.39 -1.51 -7.20
N GLY A 1017 1.49 -0.78 -6.97
CA GLY A 1017 2.51 -0.53 -7.99
C GLY A 1017 3.27 -1.79 -8.41
N LEU A 1018 3.79 -2.56 -7.44
CA LEU A 1018 4.42 -3.86 -7.68
C LEU A 1018 3.44 -4.85 -8.30
N LEU A 1019 2.16 -4.80 -7.92
CA LEU A 1019 1.11 -5.57 -8.57
C LEU A 1019 1.05 -5.27 -10.07
N TYR A 1020 0.87 -4.00 -10.44
CA TYR A 1020 0.73 -3.62 -11.84
C TYR A 1020 1.98 -3.93 -12.67
N TYR A 1021 3.15 -3.89 -12.05
CA TYR A 1021 4.43 -4.23 -12.67
C TYR A 1021 4.71 -5.75 -12.76
N ASP A 1022 4.53 -6.52 -11.68
CA ASP A 1022 4.86 -7.95 -11.60
C ASP A 1022 3.78 -8.87 -12.20
N ASN A 1023 2.57 -8.36 -12.47
CA ASN A 1023 1.48 -9.18 -13.00
C ASN A 1023 1.51 -9.21 -14.53
N PRO A 1024 1.82 -10.37 -15.17
CA PRO A 1024 1.85 -10.48 -16.64
C PRO A 1024 0.47 -10.34 -17.27
N VAL A 1025 -0.61 -10.45 -16.48
CA VAL A 1025 -1.99 -10.33 -16.94
C VAL A 1025 -2.50 -8.90 -16.75
N ARG A 1026 -3.14 -8.37 -17.79
CA ARG A 1026 -3.87 -7.09 -17.74
C ARG A 1026 -4.99 -7.17 -16.71
N LEU A 1027 -4.94 -6.29 -15.72
CA LEU A 1027 -5.95 -6.17 -14.68
C LEU A 1027 -7.11 -5.23 -15.05
N CYS A 1028 -6.82 -4.26 -15.91
CA CYS A 1028 -7.81 -3.34 -16.45
C CYS A 1028 -8.08 -3.73 -17.90
N ASN A 1029 -9.36 -3.90 -18.26
CA ASN A 1029 -9.75 -4.34 -19.61
C ASN A 1029 -9.52 -3.23 -20.66
N PHE A 1030 -9.51 -1.97 -20.24
CA PHE A 1030 -9.41 -0.81 -21.15
C PHE A 1030 -7.99 -0.25 -21.32
N TYR A 1031 -6.98 -0.83 -20.67
CA TYR A 1031 -5.60 -0.35 -20.73
C TYR A 1031 -4.62 -1.39 -21.32
N LEU A 1032 -3.48 -0.90 -21.81
CA LEU A 1032 -2.38 -1.73 -22.29
C LEU A 1032 -1.55 -2.25 -21.12
N GLN A 1033 -0.96 -3.45 -21.29
CA GLN A 1033 -0.07 -4.06 -20.30
C GLN A 1033 1.17 -3.19 -20.02
N SER A 1034 1.77 -2.61 -21.06
CA SER A 1034 2.90 -1.69 -20.92
C SER A 1034 2.55 -0.41 -20.14
N ASP A 1035 1.32 0.11 -20.30
CA ASP A 1035 0.83 1.25 -19.51
C ASP A 1035 0.56 0.87 -18.05
N GLN A 1036 0.11 -0.37 -17.80
CA GLN A 1036 -0.03 -0.92 -16.46
C GLN A 1036 1.35 -1.02 -15.78
N GLU A 1037 2.37 -1.55 -16.46
CA GLU A 1037 3.74 -1.62 -15.96
C GLU A 1037 4.32 -0.24 -15.63
N ILE A 1038 4.15 0.74 -16.53
CA ILE A 1038 4.58 2.14 -16.31
C ILE A 1038 3.84 2.78 -15.12
N ALA A 1039 2.52 2.57 -15.02
CA ALA A 1039 1.75 2.99 -13.85
C ALA A 1039 2.29 2.34 -12.57
N GLY A 1040 2.61 1.04 -12.64
CA GLY A 1040 3.19 0.26 -11.54
C GLY A 1040 4.50 0.84 -11.02
N ILE A 1041 5.47 1.03 -11.92
CA ILE A 1041 6.76 1.66 -11.61
C ILE A 1041 6.56 3.05 -10.99
N GLY A 1042 5.67 3.87 -11.56
CA GLY A 1042 5.38 5.21 -11.05
C GLY A 1042 4.82 5.21 -9.62
N LEU A 1043 3.90 4.29 -9.31
CA LEU A 1043 3.34 4.14 -7.96
C LEU A 1043 4.40 3.66 -6.96
N VAL A 1044 5.30 2.74 -7.34
CA VAL A 1044 6.43 2.31 -6.49
C VAL A 1044 7.40 3.47 -6.23
N ILE A 1045 7.74 4.26 -7.26
CA ILE A 1045 8.60 5.45 -7.10
C ILE A 1045 7.96 6.45 -6.14
N MET A 1046 6.67 6.79 -6.34
CA MET A 1046 5.94 7.68 -5.44
C MET A 1046 5.89 7.13 -4.00
N ALA A 1047 5.76 5.82 -3.84
CA ALA A 1047 5.69 5.16 -2.53
C ALA A 1047 7.00 5.24 -1.73
N CYS A 1048 8.14 5.36 -2.40
CA CYS A 1048 9.43 5.62 -1.77
C CYS A 1048 9.65 7.13 -1.54
N VAL A 1049 9.39 7.95 -2.57
CA VAL A 1049 9.71 9.39 -2.56
C VAL A 1049 8.83 10.18 -1.58
N LEU A 1050 7.52 9.91 -1.52
CA LEU A 1050 6.60 10.68 -0.67
C LEU A 1050 6.90 10.52 0.84
N PRO A 1051 7.13 9.30 1.38
CA PRO A 1051 7.63 9.11 2.74
C PRO A 1051 8.95 9.83 3.03
N LEU A 1052 9.92 9.75 2.12
CA LEU A 1052 11.23 10.38 2.32
C LEU A 1052 11.13 11.90 2.40
N LEU A 1053 10.41 12.54 1.46
CA LEU A 1053 10.19 13.98 1.48
C LEU A 1053 9.46 14.44 2.76
N TRP A 1054 8.45 13.70 3.20
CA TRP A 1054 7.72 14.02 4.42
C TRP A 1054 8.58 13.81 5.69
N LEU A 1055 9.31 12.69 5.80
CA LEU A 1055 10.21 12.43 6.92
C LEU A 1055 11.34 13.46 7.02
N LEU A 1056 11.85 13.97 5.89
CA LEU A 1056 12.80 15.08 5.88
C LEU A 1056 12.16 16.36 6.45
N SER A 1057 10.92 16.67 6.05
CA SER A 1057 10.19 17.86 6.52
C SER A 1057 9.83 17.82 8.02
N GLU A 1058 9.51 16.64 8.57
CA GLU A 1058 9.12 16.43 9.97
C GLU A 1058 10.27 15.85 10.84
N SER A 1059 11.50 15.82 10.30
CA SER A 1059 12.67 15.12 10.87
C SER A 1059 12.92 15.43 12.35
N LYS A 1060 12.80 16.71 12.75
CA LYS A 1060 12.95 17.14 14.15
C LYS A 1060 11.91 16.50 15.09
N ALA A 1061 10.65 16.41 14.66
CA ALA A 1061 9.57 15.83 15.46
C ALA A 1061 9.71 14.30 15.58
N VAL A 1062 10.08 13.63 14.48
CA VAL A 1062 10.31 12.17 14.47
C VAL A 1062 11.50 11.79 15.34
N ILE A 1063 12.63 12.51 15.24
CA ILE A 1063 13.82 12.26 16.09
C ILE A 1063 13.51 12.52 17.57
N ALA A 1064 12.71 13.55 17.89
CA ALA A 1064 12.27 13.81 19.27
C ALA A 1064 11.41 12.67 19.83
N PHE A 1065 10.48 12.14 19.03
CA PHE A 1065 9.64 10.99 19.41
C PHE A 1065 10.44 9.71 19.66
N LEU A 1066 11.44 9.41 18.81
CA LEU A 1066 12.28 8.21 18.94
C LEU A 1066 13.30 8.25 20.09
N ARG A 1067 13.53 9.42 20.69
CA ARG A 1067 14.43 9.60 21.86
C ARG A 1067 13.72 9.53 23.20
N GLN A 1068 12.38 9.53 23.20
CA GLN A 1068 11.53 9.34 24.38
C GLN A 1068 11.23 7.86 24.61
#